data_AF-A0AAD6CSM9-F1
#
_entry.id   AF-A0AAD6CSM9-F1
#
_cell.length_a   1.000
_cell.length_b   1.000
_cell.length_c   1.000
_cell.angle_alpha   90.00
_cell.angle_beta   90.00
_cell.angle_gamma   90.00
#
_symmetry.space_group_name_H-M   'P 1'
#
loop_
_entity.id
_entity.type
_entity.pdbx_description
1 polymer ?
#
loop_
_entity_poly.entity_id
_entity_poly.type
_entity_poly.pdbx_seq_one_letter_code
_entity_poly.pdbx_strand_id
1 'polypeptide(L)'
;MVQQLTVSDSSVDMSKAPLQTDADVSLYLHAELLPNIRQITLYISIPRKPALDAIRPQIQLSDSCKAVTVSLPEPFHDVTETIKLPARVSDASRRILNTIISPSKQPTDASYDYSFRMQIDPTDPALITQDELTDDHVPWTAADMSTSTRIRCRACGTRFLDASGPPNIAEEQDRAPGWTWKDLPSGNWAEMMDFWHCHKPDPHEDDPKSEATAALKIEEQNAQIKGYGAGSRVEAIPGTALIDVATFLLAESDCVGLKKGNEEEAKSNPTSLQQRTLDCVTCNAIIGMEDPSANGWRLLKANVTLNTNESYESAEEQWQSHSAELIVAAQLLELIERESARRFVIHCGQKGGFLLWVFNPDLRYSNSNSGHSVNAQQAMKVLYQTTEDIDSILNRDMGRPSPLSVEELELPSMLFQDLSTALNNSNQMLPPSARKFNEWTVGLLDRSAAISKPVLFGVEILSITANPSFNQSNPPPILQLSSPVETDALISFCNVTVTYTHPGQGDRITTAVFLPLEKWNNRLLGLGGGGYATRLPGDDDLLKAVAGGYAGVTTDGGHDPSLMSVETWALNSPGNVNLYALNNFAHVSLFETSGIGKAIASSFYESEPTFSYFVGCSSGGRQAMMLAQRYPTAYDGYLSGCPAMNWNKLNMAEIWSYVAMKTASSPVPACILDKITAAAVEACDGLDGVVDGIIDDYRKCKISPHETVGQKVDCGKSEVFISSEAADVVQSLWDGPRSANGEFLWYGFTPGSQLTLVANSQCDSDNKCTAVPFALATEWVKFFLKKDPDYDISSITLDDFYDLFHESQHWYQSIIGTDDPNLSGLKRSGGKMITWHGTVDPLIPVGGTSDYYDRVLAMDSKVDEYFRHFEAPGVAHCFGGPGALPKTALDTLVRWVEEGVAPDSLLGEMVDPESNQTTYRDHPAYHLLQRDEKIEEELGREREL
;
A
#
# COMPACT_ATOMS: atom_id res chain seq x y z
N MET A 1 16.03 -4.82 76.10
CA MET A 1 16.56 -5.94 75.30
C MET A 1 16.61 -5.44 73.86
N VAL A 2 17.58 -4.65 73.39
CA VAL A 2 19.05 -4.82 73.27
C VAL A 2 19.44 -6.14 72.61
N GLN A 3 19.70 -6.12 71.29
CA GLN A 3 21.06 -6.22 70.74
C GLN A 3 21.06 -6.05 69.20
N GLN A 4 21.59 -4.91 68.75
CA GLN A 4 22.48 -4.86 67.59
C GLN A 4 23.88 -5.26 68.10
N LEU A 5 24.64 -6.02 67.30
CA LEU A 5 26.08 -5.84 67.11
C LEU A 5 26.58 -6.69 65.93
N THR A 6 27.62 -6.15 65.32
CA THR A 6 28.16 -6.29 63.97
C THR A 6 29.42 -7.18 63.89
N VAL A 7 29.83 -7.47 62.64
CA VAL A 7 31.18 -7.77 62.11
C VAL A 7 31.70 -9.22 62.17
N SER A 8 31.93 -9.85 61.00
CA SER A 8 33.29 -10.05 60.46
C SER A 8 33.32 -10.63 59.04
N ASP A 9 34.14 -10.00 58.23
CA ASP A 9 34.51 -10.21 56.83
C ASP A 9 35.59 -11.31 56.70
N SER A 10 35.52 -12.17 55.68
CA SER A 10 36.70 -12.85 55.11
C SER A 10 36.42 -13.55 53.77
N SER A 11 36.96 -12.95 52.70
CA SER A 11 37.54 -13.54 51.48
C SER A 11 36.69 -14.47 50.60
N VAL A 12 36.20 -13.89 49.50
CA VAL A 12 35.67 -14.57 48.30
C VAL A 12 36.81 -15.21 47.50
N ASP A 13 36.62 -16.48 47.15
CA ASP A 13 37.49 -17.27 46.27
C ASP A 13 37.29 -16.84 44.80
N MET A 14 38.39 -16.45 44.16
CA MET A 14 38.44 -16.06 42.75
C MET A 14 38.55 -17.30 41.86
N SER A 15 37.43 -17.93 41.51
CA SER A 15 37.39 -18.83 40.34
C SER A 15 35.96 -19.14 39.85
N LYS A 16 35.34 -18.17 39.16
CA LYS A 16 34.36 -18.35 38.06
C LYS A 16 33.78 -16.98 37.69
N ALA A 17 34.45 -16.29 36.78
CA ALA A 17 33.83 -15.16 36.08
C ALA A 17 32.88 -15.73 35.00
N PRO A 18 31.67 -15.18 34.82
CA PRO A 18 30.88 -15.44 33.62
C PRO A 18 31.66 -14.87 32.43
N LEU A 19 31.85 -15.66 31.37
CA LEU A 19 32.34 -15.12 30.11
C LEU A 19 31.31 -14.10 29.59
N GLN A 20 31.68 -12.83 29.57
CA GLN A 20 31.01 -11.79 28.81
C GLN A 20 30.91 -12.23 27.34
N THR A 21 29.70 -12.57 26.88
CA THR A 21 29.40 -12.80 25.46
C THR A 21 28.98 -11.49 24.82
N ASP A 22 29.93 -10.55 24.71
CA ASP A 22 29.76 -9.29 24.00
C ASP A 22 30.52 -9.36 22.65
N ALA A 23 30.30 -10.46 21.92
CA ALA A 23 30.85 -10.66 20.60
C ALA A 23 29.71 -10.55 19.59
N ASP A 24 29.64 -9.42 18.90
CA ASP A 24 28.76 -9.20 17.75
C ASP A 24 29.05 -10.26 16.67
N VAL A 25 28.21 -11.30 16.57
CA VAL A 25 28.32 -12.38 15.58
C VAL A 25 27.21 -12.20 14.56
N SER A 26 27.56 -11.72 13.37
CA SER A 26 26.63 -11.58 12.25
C SER A 26 26.69 -12.81 11.32
N LEU A 27 25.52 -13.29 10.89
CA LEU A 27 25.38 -14.30 9.84
C LEU A 27 25.10 -13.61 8.51
N TYR A 28 25.73 -14.09 7.43
CA TYR A 28 25.46 -13.59 6.08
C TYR A 28 24.94 -14.72 5.19
N LEU A 29 23.72 -14.56 4.70
CA LEU A 29 23.06 -15.46 3.77
C LEU A 29 22.95 -14.78 2.41
N HIS A 30 23.27 -15.51 1.35
CA HIS A 30 23.13 -15.04 -0.04
C HIS A 30 22.66 -16.19 -0.91
N ALA A 31 21.59 -16.02 -1.69
CA ALA A 31 21.13 -17.04 -2.63
C ALA A 31 21.04 -16.50 -4.05
N GLU A 32 21.49 -17.30 -5.01
CA GLU A 32 21.51 -16.95 -6.44
C GLU A 32 20.72 -17.97 -7.25
N LEU A 33 19.79 -17.51 -8.08
CA LEU A 33 19.06 -18.33 -9.04
C LEU A 33 19.80 -18.37 -10.38
N LEU A 34 20.05 -19.58 -10.85
CA LEU A 34 20.61 -19.87 -12.16
C LEU A 34 19.51 -20.56 -13.00
N PRO A 35 18.68 -19.77 -13.72
CA PRO A 35 17.46 -20.28 -14.35
C PRO A 35 17.77 -21.32 -15.44
N ASN A 36 18.82 -21.09 -16.23
CA ASN A 36 19.23 -21.96 -17.34
C ASN A 36 19.60 -23.39 -16.91
N ILE A 37 20.06 -23.57 -15.67
CA ILE A 37 20.37 -24.89 -15.09
C ILE A 37 19.40 -25.29 -13.97
N ARG A 38 18.30 -24.54 -13.82
CA ARG A 38 17.21 -24.73 -12.86
C ARG A 38 17.68 -24.99 -11.43
N GLN A 39 18.64 -24.18 -10.99
CA GLN A 39 19.31 -24.38 -9.71
C GLN A 39 19.39 -23.08 -8.91
N ILE A 40 19.19 -23.18 -7.59
CA ILE A 40 19.54 -22.13 -6.63
C ILE A 40 20.82 -22.52 -5.92
N THR A 41 21.75 -21.57 -5.79
CA THR A 41 22.95 -21.72 -4.96
C THR A 41 22.82 -20.84 -3.73
N LEU A 42 22.78 -21.45 -2.54
CA LEU A 42 22.75 -20.77 -1.25
C LEU A 42 24.16 -20.72 -0.67
N TYR A 43 24.58 -19.55 -0.20
CA TYR A 43 25.81 -19.31 0.54
C TYR A 43 25.47 -18.88 1.97
N ILE A 44 26.22 -19.42 2.93
CA ILE A 44 26.12 -19.07 4.35
C ILE A 44 27.53 -18.74 4.82
N SER A 45 27.75 -17.53 5.32
CA SER A 45 29.05 -17.07 5.81
C SER A 45 28.97 -16.76 7.29
N ILE A 46 29.93 -17.29 8.04
CA ILE A 46 30.05 -17.09 9.49
C ILE A 46 31.43 -16.45 9.76
N PRO A 47 31.54 -15.35 10.51
CA PRO A 47 32.82 -14.73 10.80
C PRO A 47 33.77 -15.69 11.52
N ARG A 48 35.06 -15.67 11.17
CA ARG A 48 36.06 -16.54 11.77
C ARG A 48 36.52 -15.97 13.11
N LYS A 49 35.89 -16.42 14.20
CA LYS A 49 36.30 -16.12 15.58
C LYS A 49 36.69 -17.42 16.30
N PRO A 50 37.67 -17.42 17.22
CA PRO A 50 38.08 -18.62 17.96
C PRO A 50 36.93 -19.32 18.69
N ALA A 51 35.90 -18.58 19.10
CA ALA A 51 34.69 -19.11 19.74
C ALA A 51 33.76 -19.88 18.78
N LEU A 52 33.95 -19.74 17.46
CA LEU A 52 33.07 -20.27 16.41
C LEU A 52 33.70 -21.45 15.64
N ASP A 53 34.97 -21.80 15.89
CA ASP A 53 35.71 -22.82 15.13
C ASP A 53 35.07 -24.23 15.18
N ALA A 54 34.45 -24.57 16.32
CA ALA A 54 33.77 -25.85 16.55
C ALA A 54 32.25 -25.80 16.29
N ILE A 55 31.71 -24.62 16.00
CA ILE A 55 30.26 -24.40 15.85
C ILE A 55 29.85 -24.71 14.41
N ARG A 56 28.69 -25.37 14.26
CA ARG A 56 28.10 -25.69 12.96
C ARG A 56 26.70 -25.09 12.90
N PRO A 57 26.36 -24.38 11.82
CA PRO A 57 25.03 -23.79 11.68
C PRO A 57 23.97 -24.88 11.53
N GLN A 58 22.81 -24.67 12.13
CA GLN A 58 21.60 -25.43 11.87
C GLN A 58 20.84 -24.74 10.74
N ILE A 59 20.47 -25.49 9.71
CA ILE A 59 19.86 -24.94 8.49
C ILE A 59 18.51 -25.61 8.28
N GLN A 60 17.46 -24.81 8.18
CA GLN A 60 16.09 -25.28 8.01
C GLN A 60 15.46 -24.66 6.77
N LEU A 61 14.83 -25.49 5.95
CA LEU A 61 13.99 -25.04 4.83
C LEU A 61 12.54 -24.91 5.30
N SER A 62 11.89 -23.81 4.94
CA SER A 62 10.47 -23.58 5.22
C SER A 62 9.57 -24.61 4.56
N ASP A 63 8.33 -24.74 5.07
CA ASP A 63 7.33 -25.64 4.49
C ASP A 63 6.87 -25.22 3.09
N SER A 64 6.91 -23.93 2.80
CA SER A 64 6.70 -23.40 1.45
C SER A 64 7.84 -23.70 0.47
N CYS A 65 8.95 -24.27 0.94
CA CYS A 65 10.21 -24.46 0.22
C CYS A 65 10.73 -23.19 -0.48
N LYS A 66 10.41 -22.02 0.09
CA LYS A 66 10.75 -20.68 -0.42
C LYS A 66 11.59 -19.84 0.54
N ALA A 67 11.92 -20.34 1.73
CA ALA A 67 12.78 -19.62 2.67
C ALA A 67 13.73 -20.58 3.39
N VAL A 68 14.91 -20.08 3.76
CA VAL A 68 15.90 -20.81 4.55
C VAL A 68 16.25 -20.01 5.79
N THR A 69 16.12 -20.65 6.94
CA THR A 69 16.53 -20.12 8.24
C THR A 69 17.80 -20.80 8.71
N VAL A 70 18.74 -20.01 9.21
CA VAL A 70 20.04 -20.46 9.70
C VAL A 70 20.25 -19.96 11.11
N SER A 71 20.52 -20.87 12.05
CA SER A 71 20.78 -20.54 13.45
C SER A 71 22.08 -21.17 13.95
N LEU A 72 22.70 -20.56 14.96
CA LEU A 72 23.89 -21.12 15.63
C LEU A 72 23.50 -21.85 16.92
N PRO A 73 24.12 -22.99 17.25
CA PRO A 73 23.91 -23.66 18.54
C PRO A 73 24.60 -22.90 19.70
N GLU A 74 24.35 -23.33 20.94
CA GLU A 74 24.94 -22.74 22.15
C GLU A 74 26.48 -22.56 22.03
N PRO A 75 27.04 -21.42 22.50
CA PRO A 75 26.38 -20.36 23.27
C PRO A 75 25.68 -19.27 22.43
N PHE A 76 25.61 -19.39 21.10
CA PHE A 76 25.10 -18.34 20.20
C PHE A 76 23.67 -18.60 19.69
N HIS A 77 22.83 -19.26 20.49
CA HIS A 77 21.45 -19.62 20.12
C HIS A 77 20.56 -18.45 19.68
N ASP A 78 20.84 -17.23 20.17
CA ASP A 78 20.12 -16.01 19.78
C ASP A 78 20.49 -15.52 18.36
N VAL A 79 21.57 -16.04 17.76
CA VAL A 79 22.01 -15.65 16.42
C VAL A 79 21.29 -16.50 15.38
N THR A 80 20.25 -15.93 14.78
CA THR A 80 19.42 -16.56 13.73
C THR A 80 19.16 -15.58 12.60
N GLU A 81 19.30 -16.04 11.36
CA GLU A 81 19.01 -15.26 10.15
C GLU A 81 18.11 -16.05 9.20
N THR A 82 17.26 -15.35 8.44
CA THR A 82 16.37 -15.98 7.45
C THR A 82 16.38 -15.20 6.15
N ILE A 83 16.46 -15.92 5.02
CA ILE A 83 16.27 -15.33 3.68
C ILE A 83 15.18 -16.06 2.91
N LYS A 84 14.49 -15.33 2.03
CA LYS A 84 13.68 -15.95 0.98
C LYS A 84 14.58 -16.40 -0.16
N LEU A 85 14.25 -17.54 -0.76
CA LEU A 85 14.93 -18.07 -1.93
C LEU A 85 14.32 -17.44 -3.20
N PRO A 86 15.12 -17.13 -4.24
CA PRO A 86 14.60 -16.51 -5.46
C PRO A 86 13.64 -17.35 -6.31
N ALA A 87 13.46 -18.63 -5.99
CA ALA A 87 12.40 -19.50 -6.52
C ALA A 87 12.12 -20.64 -5.52
N ARG A 88 10.96 -21.30 -5.64
CA ARG A 88 10.67 -22.50 -4.83
C ARG A 88 11.63 -23.63 -5.21
N VAL A 89 12.23 -24.26 -4.19
CA VAL A 89 13.06 -25.45 -4.40
C VAL A 89 12.27 -26.73 -4.13
N SER A 90 12.71 -27.82 -4.74
CA SER A 90 12.13 -29.14 -4.47
C SER A 90 12.38 -29.58 -3.03
N ASP A 91 11.46 -30.38 -2.47
CA ASP A 91 11.58 -30.97 -1.13
C ASP A 91 12.88 -31.78 -0.92
N ALA A 92 13.47 -32.30 -2.00
CA ALA A 92 14.76 -32.97 -1.97
C ALA A 92 15.88 -32.09 -1.37
N SER A 93 15.73 -30.76 -1.46
CA SER A 93 16.64 -29.76 -0.93
C SER A 93 16.78 -29.84 0.60
N ARG A 94 15.75 -30.32 1.32
CA ARG A 94 15.84 -30.55 2.77
C ARG A 94 16.97 -31.52 3.13
N ARG A 95 17.18 -32.56 2.31
CA ARG A 95 18.28 -33.52 2.51
C ARG A 95 19.65 -32.91 2.21
N ILE A 96 19.70 -32.04 1.19
CA ILE A 96 20.93 -31.36 0.78
C ILE A 96 21.41 -30.41 1.89
N LEU A 97 20.49 -29.62 2.46
CA LEU A 97 20.79 -28.68 3.55
C LEU A 97 21.19 -29.39 4.85
N ASN A 98 20.67 -30.61 5.09
CA ASN A 98 21.05 -31.45 6.23
C ASN A 98 22.36 -32.21 6.05
N THR A 99 22.99 -32.17 4.86
CA THR A 99 24.25 -32.88 4.63
C THR A 99 25.41 -32.07 5.22
N ILE A 100 26.20 -32.69 6.09
CA ILE A 100 27.35 -32.04 6.75
C ILE A 100 28.44 -31.75 5.70
N ILE A 101 28.49 -30.51 5.22
CA ILE A 101 29.55 -30.02 4.34
C ILE A 101 30.67 -29.43 5.22
N SER A 102 31.90 -29.91 5.04
CA SER A 102 33.07 -29.19 5.56
C SER A 102 33.17 -27.83 4.85
N PRO A 103 33.50 -26.72 5.55
CA PRO A 103 33.58 -25.40 4.94
C PRO A 103 34.46 -25.44 3.67
N SER A 104 34.12 -24.60 2.68
CA SER A 104 34.77 -24.65 1.37
C SER A 104 36.31 -24.61 1.49
N LYS A 105 37.03 -25.42 0.70
CA LYS A 105 38.50 -25.59 0.77
C LYS A 105 39.30 -24.34 0.34
N GLN A 106 38.67 -23.20 0.07
CA GLN A 106 39.33 -21.92 -0.10
C GLN A 106 39.06 -21.04 1.13
N PRO A 107 39.84 -21.20 2.21
CA PRO A 107 39.76 -20.29 3.34
C PRO A 107 40.25 -18.92 2.89
N THR A 108 39.36 -17.93 2.91
CA THR A 108 39.84 -16.57 3.17
C THR A 108 40.12 -16.48 4.68
N ASP A 109 41.07 -15.66 5.11
CA ASP A 109 41.42 -15.57 6.54
C ASP A 109 40.27 -15.02 7.44
N ALA A 110 39.11 -14.67 6.87
CA ALA A 110 38.05 -13.89 7.52
C ALA A 110 36.74 -14.64 7.87
N SER A 111 36.34 -15.73 7.20
CA SER A 111 35.03 -16.40 7.44
C SER A 111 35.01 -17.92 7.17
N TYR A 112 34.04 -18.62 7.75
CA TYR A 112 33.62 -19.98 7.44
C TYR A 112 32.43 -19.95 6.47
N ASP A 113 32.67 -20.35 5.21
CA ASP A 113 31.67 -20.28 4.15
C ASP A 113 31.16 -21.67 3.75
N TYR A 114 29.84 -21.83 3.75
CA TYR A 114 29.11 -23.02 3.31
C TYR A 114 28.34 -22.71 2.03
N SER A 115 28.27 -23.67 1.11
CA SER A 115 27.54 -23.53 -0.16
C SER A 115 26.69 -24.75 -0.44
N PHE A 116 25.43 -24.53 -0.79
CA PHE A 116 24.43 -25.56 -1.08
C PHE A 116 23.82 -25.32 -2.45
N ARG A 117 23.62 -26.40 -3.20
CA ARG A 117 23.01 -26.37 -4.53
C ARG A 117 21.67 -27.08 -4.49
N MET A 118 20.59 -26.36 -4.74
CA MET A 118 19.22 -26.84 -4.62
C MET A 118 18.53 -26.81 -5.98
N GLN A 119 17.73 -27.84 -6.27
CA GLN A 119 16.98 -27.94 -7.52
C GLN A 119 15.64 -27.20 -7.37
N ILE A 120 15.28 -26.39 -8.37
CA ILE A 120 14.02 -25.65 -8.40
C ILE A 120 12.86 -26.63 -8.58
N ASP A 121 11.72 -26.33 -7.97
CA ASP A 121 10.47 -27.03 -8.22
C ASP A 121 10.02 -26.78 -9.68
N PRO A 122 9.81 -27.83 -10.51
CA PRO A 122 9.42 -27.67 -11.91
C PRO A 122 8.07 -26.97 -12.11
N THR A 123 7.25 -26.83 -11.07
CA THR A 123 5.96 -26.14 -11.10
C THR A 123 6.03 -24.66 -10.69
N ASP A 124 7.22 -24.17 -10.31
CA ASP A 124 7.37 -22.77 -9.86
C ASP A 124 7.16 -21.77 -11.02
N PRO A 125 6.35 -20.71 -10.83
CA PRO A 125 6.12 -19.69 -11.86
C PRO A 125 7.38 -18.97 -12.34
N ALA A 126 8.45 -18.93 -11.55
CA ALA A 126 9.73 -18.35 -11.95
C ALA A 126 10.44 -19.13 -13.06
N LEU A 127 9.92 -20.30 -13.47
CA LEU A 127 10.38 -21.08 -14.63
C LEU A 127 9.60 -20.78 -15.92
N ILE A 128 8.55 -19.96 -15.89
CA ILE A 128 7.79 -19.59 -17.09
C ILE A 128 8.66 -18.68 -17.98
N THR A 129 8.53 -18.90 -19.29
CA THR A 129 9.51 -18.72 -20.37
C THR A 129 10.08 -17.33 -20.62
N GLN A 130 11.34 -17.38 -21.04
CA GLN A 130 12.33 -16.32 -21.26
C GLN A 130 12.26 -15.68 -22.66
N ASP A 131 11.06 -15.50 -23.22
CA ASP A 131 10.85 -14.95 -24.58
C ASP A 131 10.22 -13.54 -24.60
N GLU A 132 9.84 -12.95 -23.45
CA GLU A 132 9.30 -11.58 -23.36
C GLU A 132 10.27 -10.58 -22.66
N LEU A 133 11.50 -11.01 -22.33
CA LEU A 133 12.41 -10.29 -21.43
C LEU A 133 13.46 -9.39 -22.13
N THR A 134 13.13 -8.73 -23.25
CA THR A 134 14.10 -7.82 -23.89
C THR A 134 13.62 -6.38 -24.00
N ASP A 135 12.33 -6.10 -24.23
CA ASP A 135 11.85 -4.71 -24.42
C ASP A 135 11.67 -3.89 -23.12
N ASP A 136 11.55 -4.51 -21.94
CA ASP A 136 11.18 -3.83 -20.67
C ASP A 136 12.36 -3.20 -19.89
N HIS A 137 13.56 -3.13 -20.46
CA HIS A 137 14.80 -2.84 -19.70
C HIS A 137 15.29 -1.40 -19.77
N VAL A 138 14.76 -0.60 -20.68
CA VAL A 138 15.20 0.78 -20.89
C VAL A 138 14.25 1.72 -20.15
N PRO A 139 14.68 2.39 -19.07
CA PRO A 139 13.81 3.35 -18.39
C PRO A 139 13.54 4.56 -19.27
N TRP A 140 12.32 5.10 -19.21
CA TRP A 140 11.90 6.30 -19.92
C TRP A 140 12.01 6.18 -21.43
N THR A 141 11.23 5.26 -22.02
CA THR A 141 10.98 5.14 -23.46
C THR A 141 9.99 6.19 -23.95
N ALA A 142 9.78 6.34 -25.26
CA ALA A 142 8.83 7.31 -25.78
C ALA A 142 7.38 6.96 -25.41
N ALA A 143 7.08 5.68 -25.20
CA ALA A 143 5.79 5.22 -24.71
C ALA A 143 5.49 5.68 -23.27
N ASP A 144 6.53 5.99 -22.48
CA ASP A 144 6.38 6.48 -21.10
C ASP A 144 6.11 8.00 -21.04
N MET A 145 6.19 8.71 -22.17
CA MET A 145 6.13 10.17 -22.22
C MET A 145 4.77 10.70 -22.66
N SER A 146 4.32 11.78 -22.02
CA SER A 146 3.21 12.61 -22.49
C SER A 146 3.68 13.89 -23.19
N THR A 147 2.78 14.56 -23.91
CA THR A 147 3.03 15.87 -24.53
C THR A 147 3.40 16.96 -23.51
N SER A 148 3.04 16.76 -22.24
CA SER A 148 3.30 17.67 -21.12
C SER A 148 4.53 17.27 -20.30
N THR A 149 5.29 16.26 -20.72
CA THR A 149 6.43 15.74 -19.94
C THR A 149 7.46 16.84 -19.67
N ARG A 150 7.93 16.91 -18.42
CA ARG A 150 8.89 17.89 -17.92
C ARG A 150 10.17 17.21 -17.46
N ILE A 151 11.30 17.87 -17.68
CA ILE A 151 12.63 17.40 -17.26
C ILE A 151 13.27 18.47 -16.38
N ARG A 152 13.83 18.07 -15.23
CA ARG A 152 14.60 18.97 -14.35
C ARG A 152 15.87 18.31 -13.81
N CYS A 153 16.77 19.15 -13.28
CA CYS A 153 17.98 18.73 -12.59
C CYS A 153 17.65 17.83 -11.40
N ARG A 154 18.27 16.65 -11.34
CA ARG A 154 18.15 15.75 -10.18
C ARG A 154 18.71 16.37 -8.89
N ALA A 155 19.76 17.19 -8.98
CA ALA A 155 20.45 17.72 -7.81
C ALA A 155 19.77 18.94 -7.16
N CYS A 156 19.20 19.84 -7.95
CA CYS A 156 18.66 21.11 -7.43
C CYS A 156 17.27 21.48 -7.95
N GLY A 157 16.64 20.63 -8.78
CA GLY A 157 15.28 20.85 -9.28
C GLY A 157 15.13 21.91 -10.37
N THR A 158 16.22 22.50 -10.87
CA THR A 158 16.18 23.47 -11.99
C THR A 158 15.62 22.82 -13.24
N ARG A 159 14.53 23.37 -13.80
CA ARG A 159 13.86 22.82 -14.98
C ARG A 159 14.68 23.05 -16.25
N PHE A 160 14.68 22.04 -17.11
CA PHE A 160 15.30 22.05 -18.43
C PHE A 160 14.27 22.01 -19.55
N LEU A 161 13.14 21.34 -19.33
CA LEU A 161 11.97 21.30 -20.21
C LEU A 161 10.71 21.51 -19.37
N ASP A 162 9.79 22.35 -19.84
CA ASP A 162 8.50 22.63 -19.20
C ASP A 162 7.32 22.27 -20.12
N ALA A 163 6.10 22.15 -19.59
CA ALA A 163 4.96 21.55 -20.30
C ALA A 163 4.41 22.38 -21.47
N SER A 164 4.77 23.67 -21.56
CA SER A 164 4.25 24.59 -22.58
C SER A 164 4.80 24.37 -24.00
N GLY A 165 5.70 23.39 -24.20
CA GLY A 165 6.46 23.26 -25.45
C GLY A 165 7.44 24.42 -25.67
N PRO A 166 8.20 24.43 -26.77
CA PRO A 166 9.24 25.44 -27.02
C PRO A 166 8.64 26.85 -27.20
N PRO A 167 9.24 27.90 -26.63
CA PRO A 167 8.66 29.26 -26.58
C PRO A 167 8.57 30.00 -27.92
N ASN A 168 8.99 29.41 -29.05
CA ASN A 168 9.23 30.13 -30.31
C ASN A 168 8.53 29.56 -31.57
N ILE A 169 7.54 28.68 -31.47
CA ILE A 169 6.78 28.20 -32.65
C ILE A 169 5.36 28.77 -32.62
N ALA A 170 5.26 30.07 -32.88
CA ALA A 170 4.00 30.74 -33.17
C ALA A 170 3.98 31.13 -34.65
N GLU A 171 3.94 30.16 -35.59
CA GLU A 171 3.56 30.42 -36.99
C GLU A 171 3.33 29.20 -37.92
N GLU A 172 3.33 27.95 -37.44
CA GLU A 172 2.89 26.79 -38.26
C GLU A 172 1.56 26.19 -37.77
N GLN A 173 0.55 26.25 -38.64
CA GLN A 173 -0.87 26.22 -38.31
C GLN A 173 -1.48 24.82 -38.12
N ASP A 174 -0.69 23.79 -37.79
CA ASP A 174 -1.19 22.39 -37.80
C ASP A 174 -0.55 21.42 -36.77
N ARG A 175 0.15 21.91 -35.73
CA ARG A 175 0.69 21.04 -34.65
C ARG A 175 -0.01 21.29 -33.30
N ALA A 176 -0.40 20.21 -32.62
CA ALA A 176 -0.95 20.24 -31.26
C ALA A 176 0.08 20.80 -30.25
N PRO A 177 -0.37 21.52 -29.19
CA PRO A 177 0.54 22.07 -28.18
C PRO A 177 1.20 20.96 -27.34
N GLY A 178 2.54 20.96 -27.26
CA GLY A 178 3.32 20.06 -26.39
C GLY A 178 4.57 19.46 -27.08
N TRP A 179 5.28 18.59 -26.37
CA TRP A 179 6.48 17.89 -26.84
C TRP A 179 6.14 16.66 -27.68
N THR A 180 6.93 16.41 -28.73
CA THR A 180 6.91 15.15 -29.46
C THR A 180 8.04 14.26 -28.96
N TRP A 181 7.74 13.04 -28.52
CA TRP A 181 8.75 12.07 -28.05
C TRP A 181 8.87 10.94 -29.06
N LYS A 182 10.10 10.54 -29.38
CA LYS A 182 10.38 9.40 -30.26
C LYS A 182 11.58 8.64 -29.74
N ASP A 183 11.48 7.32 -29.70
CA ASP A 183 12.66 6.49 -29.47
C ASP A 183 13.57 6.56 -30.69
N LEU A 184 14.87 6.71 -30.46
CA LEU A 184 15.86 6.50 -31.49
C LEU A 184 15.78 5.03 -31.93
N PRO A 185 15.84 4.73 -33.25
CA PRO A 185 15.92 3.36 -33.72
C PRO A 185 17.12 2.66 -33.05
N SER A 186 16.95 1.39 -32.66
CA SER A 186 18.07 0.60 -32.13
C SER A 186 19.25 0.61 -33.10
N GLY A 187 20.48 0.52 -32.59
CA GLY A 187 21.69 0.50 -33.43
C GLY A 187 21.62 -0.55 -34.56
N ASN A 188 20.96 -1.68 -34.28
CA ASN A 188 20.65 -2.73 -35.26
C ASN A 188 19.87 -2.25 -36.48
N TRP A 189 18.96 -1.28 -36.33
CA TRP A 189 18.25 -0.70 -37.47
C TRP A 189 19.17 0.17 -38.32
N ALA A 190 20.02 0.99 -37.70
CA ALA A 190 20.97 1.83 -38.42
C ALA A 190 21.98 1.01 -39.23
N GLU A 191 22.55 -0.05 -38.63
CA GLU A 191 23.48 -0.95 -39.33
C GLU A 191 22.81 -1.82 -40.40
N MET A 192 21.60 -2.33 -40.13
CA MET A 192 20.82 -3.06 -41.14
C MET A 192 20.49 -2.15 -42.32
N MET A 193 20.19 -0.88 -42.07
CA MET A 193 19.99 0.09 -43.14
C MET A 193 21.30 0.33 -43.89
N ASP A 194 22.45 0.48 -43.25
CA ASP A 194 23.73 0.58 -43.94
C ASP A 194 24.04 -0.66 -44.80
N PHE A 195 23.77 -1.87 -44.29
CA PHE A 195 23.92 -3.13 -45.02
C PHE A 195 22.98 -3.23 -46.24
N TRP A 196 21.72 -2.82 -46.09
CA TRP A 196 20.75 -2.75 -47.18
C TRP A 196 21.23 -1.82 -48.29
N HIS A 197 21.89 -0.71 -47.95
CA HIS A 197 22.43 0.23 -48.93
C HIS A 197 23.69 -0.28 -49.64
N CYS A 198 24.57 -1.03 -48.98
CA CYS A 198 25.72 -1.68 -49.62
C CYS A 198 25.33 -2.81 -50.59
N HIS A 199 24.14 -3.40 -50.44
CA HIS A 199 23.63 -4.49 -51.26
C HIS A 199 22.36 -4.14 -52.05
N LYS A 200 22.08 -2.85 -52.23
CA LYS A 200 20.92 -2.39 -52.99
C LYS A 200 21.00 -2.97 -54.42
N PRO A 201 19.98 -3.71 -54.91
CA PRO A 201 20.00 -4.21 -56.28
C PRO A 201 20.04 -3.04 -57.25
N ASP A 202 20.96 -3.08 -58.22
CA ASP A 202 20.97 -2.09 -59.30
C ASP A 202 19.62 -2.17 -60.05
N PRO A 203 18.98 -1.03 -60.35
CA PRO A 203 17.77 -1.03 -61.15
C PRO A 203 18.10 -1.55 -62.55
N HIS A 204 17.31 -2.49 -63.05
CA HIS A 204 17.43 -3.02 -64.41
C HIS A 204 17.29 -1.88 -65.44
N GLU A 205 18.14 -1.87 -66.47
CA GLU A 205 18.27 -0.79 -67.46
C GLU A 205 17.00 -0.47 -68.30
N ASP A 206 15.90 -1.21 -68.11
CA ASP A 206 14.67 -1.09 -68.92
C ASP A 206 13.52 -0.32 -68.24
N ASP A 207 13.67 0.18 -67.01
CA ASP A 207 12.59 0.94 -66.35
C ASP A 207 12.55 2.43 -66.77
N PRO A 208 11.37 2.98 -67.11
CA PRO A 208 11.24 4.35 -67.57
C PRO A 208 11.67 5.34 -66.46
N LYS A 209 12.63 6.22 -66.79
CA LYS A 209 13.25 7.20 -65.88
C LYS A 209 12.26 8.01 -65.00
N SER A 210 10.99 8.12 -65.34
CA SER A 210 10.00 8.84 -64.52
C SER A 210 9.52 8.07 -63.29
N GLU A 211 9.45 6.73 -63.32
CA GLU A 211 8.98 5.94 -62.17
C GLU A 211 10.07 5.77 -61.11
N ALA A 212 11.32 5.56 -61.53
CA ALA A 212 12.47 5.56 -60.62
C ALA A 212 12.64 6.90 -59.88
N THR A 213 12.38 8.02 -60.55
CA THR A 213 12.48 9.37 -59.94
C THR A 213 11.29 9.67 -59.01
N ALA A 214 10.11 9.09 -59.27
CA ALA A 214 8.94 9.22 -58.41
C ALA A 214 9.04 8.35 -57.15
N ALA A 215 9.55 7.11 -57.28
CA ALA A 215 9.82 6.22 -56.15
C ALA A 215 10.89 6.81 -55.20
N LEU A 216 11.96 7.41 -55.74
CA LEU A 216 12.97 8.11 -54.95
C LEU A 216 12.39 9.31 -54.19
N LYS A 217 11.51 10.11 -54.81
CA LYS A 217 10.85 11.24 -54.13
C LYS A 217 9.88 10.80 -53.03
N ILE A 218 9.19 9.68 -53.22
CA ILE A 218 8.28 9.12 -52.21
C ILE A 218 9.08 8.52 -51.05
N GLU A 219 10.23 7.87 -51.30
CA GLU A 219 11.16 7.42 -50.25
C GLU A 219 11.76 8.59 -49.47
N GLU A 220 12.15 9.68 -50.13
CA GLU A 220 12.73 10.88 -49.50
C GLU A 220 11.69 11.62 -48.64
N GLN A 221 10.44 11.68 -49.09
CA GLN A 221 9.31 12.19 -48.29
C GLN A 221 8.96 11.26 -47.12
N ASN A 222 8.99 9.94 -47.31
CA ASN A 222 8.77 8.97 -46.24
C ASN A 222 9.92 8.98 -45.22
N ALA A 223 11.15 9.26 -45.63
CA ALA A 223 12.30 9.46 -44.73
C ALA A 223 12.17 10.74 -43.90
N GLN A 224 11.65 11.83 -44.47
CA GLN A 224 11.33 13.06 -43.70
C GLN A 224 10.15 12.86 -42.74
N ILE A 225 9.14 12.06 -43.11
CA ILE A 225 7.99 11.76 -42.24
C ILE A 225 8.37 10.78 -41.12
N LYS A 226 9.27 9.81 -41.39
CA LYS A 226 9.74 8.82 -40.41
C LYS A 226 10.95 9.28 -39.59
N GLY A 227 11.68 10.30 -40.04
CA GLY A 227 12.85 10.86 -39.38
C GLY A 227 14.19 10.18 -39.69
N TYR A 228 14.19 9.06 -40.43
CA TYR A 228 15.41 8.28 -40.73
C TYR A 228 15.32 7.61 -42.11
N GLY A 229 16.26 7.91 -43.00
CA GLY A 229 16.45 7.30 -44.32
C GLY A 229 17.93 7.32 -44.74
N ALA A 230 18.24 6.67 -45.87
CA ALA A 230 19.56 6.30 -46.42
C ALA A 230 20.71 7.35 -46.43
N GLY A 231 20.42 8.61 -46.14
CA GLY A 231 21.40 9.70 -46.06
C GLY A 231 21.06 10.76 -45.01
N SER A 232 20.09 10.49 -44.11
CA SER A 232 19.70 11.42 -43.06
C SER A 232 20.52 11.15 -41.80
N ARG A 233 21.43 12.08 -41.51
CA ARG A 233 22.11 12.18 -40.22
C ARG A 233 21.07 12.44 -39.12
N VAL A 234 21.14 11.73 -37.99
CA VAL A 234 20.28 12.01 -36.83
C VAL A 234 20.54 13.44 -36.40
N GLU A 235 19.51 14.29 -36.45
CA GLU A 235 19.61 15.72 -36.13
C GLU A 235 18.54 16.08 -35.10
N ALA A 236 18.91 16.88 -34.10
CA ALA A 236 17.96 17.36 -33.10
C ALA A 236 16.97 18.36 -33.71
N ILE A 237 15.69 18.08 -33.58
CA ILE A 237 14.60 18.88 -34.17
C ILE A 237 13.91 19.68 -33.05
N PRO A 238 13.78 21.00 -33.17
CA PRO A 238 13.03 21.81 -32.20
C PRO A 238 11.60 21.28 -31.96
N GLY A 239 11.21 21.15 -30.70
CA GLY A 239 9.94 20.58 -30.25
C GLY A 239 9.87 19.05 -30.26
N THR A 240 10.95 18.35 -30.62
CA THR A 240 11.03 16.89 -30.60
C THR A 240 12.19 16.43 -29.71
N ALA A 241 11.88 15.54 -28.76
CA ALA A 241 12.86 14.88 -27.92
C ALA A 241 13.09 13.45 -28.42
N LEU A 242 14.33 13.15 -28.81
CA LEU A 242 14.73 11.82 -29.25
C LEU A 242 15.31 11.05 -28.07
N ILE A 243 14.77 9.87 -27.80
CA ILE A 243 15.10 9.09 -26.61
C ILE A 243 16.06 7.97 -26.97
N ASP A 244 17.18 7.91 -26.26
CA ASP A 244 18.17 6.85 -26.33
C ASP A 244 18.15 6.01 -25.03
N VAL A 245 18.89 4.92 -24.97
CA VAL A 245 18.99 4.05 -23.79
C VAL A 245 19.43 4.84 -22.55
N ALA A 246 20.38 5.77 -22.70
CA ALA A 246 20.94 6.55 -21.60
C ALA A 246 20.76 8.06 -21.72
N THR A 247 20.29 8.57 -22.86
CA THR A 247 20.23 10.02 -23.12
C THR A 247 18.91 10.48 -23.72
N PHE A 248 18.60 11.76 -23.52
CA PHE A 248 17.62 12.51 -24.31
C PHE A 248 18.37 13.45 -25.24
N LEU A 249 18.18 13.32 -26.55
CA LEU A 249 18.72 14.22 -27.56
C LEU A 249 17.69 15.32 -27.88
N LEU A 250 18.09 16.57 -27.66
CA LEU A 250 17.24 17.77 -27.75
C LEU A 250 17.93 18.87 -28.55
N ALA A 251 17.15 19.77 -29.14
CA ALA A 251 17.70 20.97 -29.78
C ALA A 251 18.18 21.97 -28.70
N GLU A 252 19.29 22.67 -28.96
CA GLU A 252 19.82 23.70 -28.05
C GLU A 252 18.78 24.79 -27.74
N SER A 253 17.91 25.12 -28.71
CA SER A 253 16.85 26.12 -28.54
C SER A 253 15.76 25.75 -27.53
N ASP A 254 15.60 24.46 -27.24
CA ASP A 254 14.50 23.93 -26.43
C ASP A 254 14.89 23.79 -24.95
N CYS A 255 16.18 23.75 -24.68
CA CYS A 255 16.72 23.54 -23.35
C CYS A 255 16.85 24.87 -22.60
N VAL A 256 16.17 25.01 -21.47
CA VAL A 256 16.36 26.13 -20.53
C VAL A 256 17.22 25.72 -19.33
N GLY A 257 17.78 26.68 -18.59
CA GLY A 257 18.47 26.36 -17.33
C GLY A 257 19.78 25.57 -17.44
N LEU A 258 20.36 25.46 -18.65
CA LEU A 258 21.65 24.82 -18.92
C LEU A 258 22.66 25.84 -19.48
N LYS A 259 23.93 25.60 -19.20
CA LYS A 259 25.07 26.35 -19.75
C LYS A 259 26.16 25.41 -20.23
N LYS A 260 26.99 25.89 -21.16
CA LYS A 260 28.13 25.15 -21.69
C LYS A 260 29.27 25.16 -20.66
N GLY A 261 29.71 23.98 -20.23
CA GLY A 261 30.82 23.80 -19.30
C GLY A 261 32.20 23.85 -19.98
N ASN A 262 33.27 23.93 -19.19
CA ASN A 262 34.69 23.89 -19.62
C ASN A 262 35.13 24.98 -20.62
N GLU A 263 34.47 26.14 -20.62
CA GLU A 263 34.70 27.22 -21.61
C GLU A 263 36.08 27.90 -21.51
N GLU A 264 36.70 27.92 -20.32
CA GLU A 264 38.05 28.49 -20.13
C GLU A 264 39.18 27.47 -20.42
N GLU A 265 38.96 26.18 -20.17
CA GLU A 265 39.94 25.12 -20.47
C GLU A 265 40.04 24.86 -21.98
N ALA A 266 38.92 24.89 -22.71
CA ALA A 266 38.88 24.76 -24.17
C ALA A 266 39.63 25.91 -24.90
N LYS A 267 39.78 27.08 -24.26
CA LYS A 267 40.58 28.19 -24.78
C LYS A 267 42.08 28.00 -24.53
N SER A 268 42.48 27.15 -23.59
CA SER A 268 43.87 26.96 -23.16
C SER A 268 44.59 25.79 -23.86
N ASN A 269 43.87 24.77 -24.34
CA ASN A 269 44.44 23.60 -25.02
C ASN A 269 43.55 23.13 -26.20
N PRO A 270 43.73 23.68 -27.42
CA PRO A 270 42.89 23.35 -28.58
C PRO A 270 43.14 21.95 -29.19
N THR A 271 44.06 21.16 -28.63
CA THR A 271 44.43 19.82 -29.12
C THR A 271 43.79 18.66 -28.37
N SER A 272 43.04 18.88 -27.28
CA SER A 272 42.25 17.80 -26.67
C SER A 272 40.85 17.78 -27.27
N LEU A 273 40.50 16.68 -27.94
CA LEU A 273 39.14 16.34 -28.39
C LEU A 273 38.23 16.00 -27.17
N GLN A 274 38.17 16.87 -26.16
CA GLN A 274 37.26 16.65 -25.02
C GLN A 274 35.87 17.16 -25.39
N GLN A 275 34.88 16.26 -25.31
CA GLN A 275 33.48 16.57 -25.55
C GLN A 275 32.99 17.64 -24.56
N ARG A 276 32.28 18.66 -25.05
CA ARG A 276 31.85 19.81 -24.23
C ARG A 276 30.67 19.42 -23.34
N THR A 277 30.77 19.67 -22.04
CA THR A 277 29.71 19.34 -21.06
C THR A 277 28.59 20.39 -21.06
N LEU A 278 27.42 19.97 -20.59
CA LEU A 278 26.27 20.82 -20.31
C LEU A 278 26.03 20.82 -18.80
N ASP A 279 26.15 21.98 -18.17
CA ASP A 279 26.07 22.13 -16.73
C ASP A 279 24.76 22.86 -16.35
N CYS A 280 24.18 22.50 -15.21
CA CYS A 280 23.05 23.22 -14.65
C CYS A 280 23.47 24.65 -14.25
N VAL A 281 22.69 25.66 -14.65
CA VAL A 281 23.00 27.07 -14.31
C VAL A 281 22.95 27.37 -12.81
N THR A 282 22.20 26.57 -12.04
CA THR A 282 21.95 26.81 -10.61
C THR A 282 22.97 26.13 -9.71
N CYS A 283 23.27 24.84 -9.95
CA CYS A 283 24.14 24.05 -9.07
C CYS A 283 25.46 23.61 -9.72
N ASN A 284 25.68 23.91 -11.02
CA ASN A 284 26.83 23.47 -11.80
C ASN A 284 26.98 21.94 -11.93
N ALA A 285 25.96 21.14 -11.59
CA ALA A 285 25.98 19.71 -11.87
C ALA A 285 26.01 19.47 -13.38
N ILE A 286 26.85 18.53 -13.83
CA ILE A 286 26.88 18.11 -15.24
C ILE A 286 25.58 17.34 -15.52
N ILE A 287 24.84 17.79 -16.52
CA ILE A 287 23.55 17.22 -16.93
C ILE A 287 23.69 16.41 -18.21
N GLY A 288 24.61 16.80 -19.08
CA GLY A 288 24.69 16.26 -20.42
C GLY A 288 25.95 16.69 -21.16
N MET A 289 25.95 16.46 -22.47
CA MET A 289 27.05 16.79 -23.37
C MET A 289 26.52 17.35 -24.69
N GLU A 290 27.29 18.23 -25.32
CA GLU A 290 27.02 18.60 -26.71
C GLU A 290 27.26 17.39 -27.62
N ASP A 291 26.37 17.21 -28.58
CA ASP A 291 26.53 16.28 -29.69
C ASP A 291 26.63 17.10 -31.00
N PRO A 292 27.85 17.47 -31.41
CA PRO A 292 28.07 18.17 -32.68
C PRO A 292 27.66 17.34 -33.89
N SER A 293 27.63 16.00 -33.75
CA SER A 293 27.18 15.09 -34.79
C SER A 293 25.66 15.09 -34.92
N ALA A 294 24.91 15.41 -33.86
CA ALA A 294 23.45 15.53 -33.95
C ALA A 294 22.93 16.98 -34.00
N ASN A 295 23.82 17.99 -34.05
CA ASN A 295 23.49 19.41 -33.91
C ASN A 295 22.58 19.68 -32.68
N GLY A 296 22.84 18.98 -31.57
CA GLY A 296 21.96 18.99 -30.41
C GLY A 296 22.68 18.72 -29.09
N TRP A 297 21.90 18.64 -28.03
CA TRP A 297 22.34 18.41 -26.66
C TRP A 297 21.82 17.06 -26.18
N ARG A 298 22.71 16.23 -25.63
CA ARG A 298 22.36 14.95 -25.01
C ARG A 298 22.31 15.10 -23.50
N LEU A 299 21.11 15.07 -22.92
CA LEU A 299 20.92 15.05 -21.47
C LEU A 299 20.99 13.61 -20.96
N LEU A 300 21.75 13.36 -19.89
CA LEU A 300 21.93 12.04 -19.31
C LEU A 300 20.73 11.67 -18.43
N LYS A 301 20.09 10.53 -18.70
CA LYS A 301 18.94 10.03 -17.92
C LYS A 301 19.26 9.93 -16.42
N ALA A 302 20.44 9.45 -16.06
CA ALA A 302 20.87 9.31 -14.67
C ALA A 302 20.95 10.65 -13.88
N ASN A 303 21.00 11.80 -14.58
CA ASN A 303 21.25 13.12 -13.98
C ASN A 303 20.03 14.04 -14.01
N VAL A 304 18.91 13.55 -14.52
CA VAL A 304 17.65 14.28 -14.60
C VAL A 304 16.56 13.58 -13.79
N THR A 305 15.50 14.32 -13.49
CA THR A 305 14.25 13.79 -12.96
C THR A 305 13.12 14.17 -13.91
N LEU A 306 12.16 13.26 -14.09
CA LEU A 306 11.05 13.42 -15.02
C LEU A 306 9.71 13.53 -14.29
N ASN A 307 8.80 14.29 -14.86
CA ASN A 307 7.38 14.27 -14.52
C ASN A 307 6.60 14.12 -15.82
N THR A 308 5.87 13.01 -15.98
CA THR A 308 5.17 12.64 -17.21
C THR A 308 3.66 12.94 -17.15
N ASN A 309 3.17 13.56 -16.07
CA ASN A 309 1.74 13.84 -15.87
C ASN A 309 1.20 14.85 -16.91
N GLU A 310 -0.04 14.65 -17.36
CA GLU A 310 -0.66 15.49 -18.40
C GLU A 310 -1.16 16.86 -17.90
N SER A 311 -1.50 17.00 -16.60
CA SER A 311 -2.11 18.21 -16.03
C SER A 311 -1.12 19.14 -15.33
N TYR A 312 -1.17 20.43 -15.64
CA TYR A 312 -0.29 21.47 -15.05
C TYR A 312 -0.72 21.94 -13.65
N GLU A 313 -1.94 21.63 -13.19
CA GLU A 313 -2.58 22.25 -12.02
C GLU A 313 -2.56 21.42 -10.71
N SER A 314 -1.96 20.23 -10.67
CA SER A 314 -1.94 19.41 -9.45
C SER A 314 -0.83 19.83 -8.47
N ALA A 315 -1.20 20.18 -7.23
CA ALA A 315 -0.35 20.74 -6.18
C ALA A 315 0.66 19.77 -5.50
N GLU A 316 0.97 18.60 -6.08
CA GLU A 316 2.10 17.77 -5.65
C GLU A 316 2.85 17.25 -6.88
N GLU A 317 4.00 17.87 -7.19
CA GLU A 317 4.80 17.46 -8.34
C GLU A 317 5.56 16.15 -8.02
N GLN A 318 5.03 15.00 -8.44
CA GLN A 318 5.73 13.71 -8.35
C GLN A 318 6.82 13.62 -9.43
N TRP A 319 8.09 13.60 -9.03
CA TRP A 319 9.24 13.53 -9.94
C TRP A 319 9.96 12.19 -9.77
N GLN A 320 10.18 11.48 -10.88
CA GLN A 320 10.84 10.18 -10.90
C GLN A 320 12.33 10.31 -11.23
N SER A 321 13.16 9.40 -10.73
CA SER A 321 14.58 9.25 -11.10
C SER A 321 15.01 7.79 -11.10
N HIS A 322 16.01 7.47 -11.92
CA HIS A 322 16.65 6.15 -11.94
C HIS A 322 18.11 6.21 -11.45
N SER A 323 18.60 5.10 -10.90
CA SER A 323 19.99 4.98 -10.46
C SER A 323 20.95 4.86 -11.65
N ALA A 324 22.21 5.29 -11.46
CA ALA A 324 23.22 5.20 -12.52
C ALA A 324 23.50 3.75 -12.92
N GLU A 325 23.45 2.80 -11.97
CA GLU A 325 23.63 1.38 -12.20
C GLU A 325 22.54 0.77 -13.11
N LEU A 326 21.28 1.20 -12.97
CA LEU A 326 20.19 0.76 -13.85
C LEU A 326 20.41 1.25 -15.28
N ILE A 327 20.80 2.51 -15.45
CA ILE A 327 21.10 3.09 -16.77
C ILE A 327 22.30 2.41 -17.43
N VAL A 328 23.38 2.17 -16.69
CA VAL A 328 24.56 1.47 -17.20
C VAL A 328 24.23 0.01 -17.51
N ALA A 329 23.44 -0.67 -16.68
CA ALA A 329 22.99 -2.04 -16.96
C ALA A 329 22.17 -2.11 -18.26
N ALA A 330 21.26 -1.16 -18.49
CA ALA A 330 20.50 -1.05 -19.74
C ALA A 330 21.41 -0.84 -20.96
N GLN A 331 22.42 0.04 -20.85
CA GLN A 331 23.41 0.23 -21.93
C GLN A 331 24.20 -1.05 -22.22
N LEU A 332 24.65 -1.75 -21.19
CA LEU A 332 25.40 -3.00 -21.36
C LEU A 332 24.54 -4.10 -22.00
N LEU A 333 23.24 -4.16 -21.69
CA LEU A 333 22.32 -5.10 -22.33
C LEU A 333 22.15 -4.80 -23.81
N GLU A 334 21.94 -3.54 -24.18
CA GLU A 334 21.86 -3.12 -25.58
C GLU A 334 23.14 -3.49 -26.34
N LEU A 335 24.32 -3.23 -25.75
CA LEU A 335 25.59 -3.60 -26.36
C LEU A 335 25.77 -5.12 -26.49
N ILE A 336 25.31 -5.91 -25.52
CA ILE A 336 25.33 -7.38 -25.59
C ILE A 336 24.45 -7.87 -26.73
N GLU A 337 23.27 -7.28 -26.90
CA GLU A 337 22.34 -7.66 -27.97
C GLU A 337 22.86 -7.26 -29.35
N ARG A 338 23.48 -6.08 -29.45
CA ARG A 338 24.05 -5.56 -30.70
C ARG A 338 25.31 -6.30 -31.12
N GLU A 339 26.32 -6.32 -30.27
CA GLU A 339 27.67 -6.78 -30.62
C GLU A 339 27.89 -8.27 -30.31
N SER A 340 26.95 -8.91 -29.61
CA SER A 340 27.14 -10.24 -29.00
C SER A 340 28.37 -10.32 -28.10
N ALA A 341 28.92 -9.17 -27.69
CA ALA A 341 30.06 -9.04 -26.81
C ALA A 341 29.60 -9.13 -25.35
N ARG A 342 30.44 -9.70 -24.49
CA ARG A 342 30.17 -9.74 -23.03
C ARG A 342 31.27 -9.08 -22.22
N ARG A 343 32.31 -8.55 -22.88
CA ARG A 343 33.45 -7.91 -22.25
C ARG A 343 33.53 -6.48 -22.74
N PHE A 344 33.68 -5.57 -21.79
CA PHE A 344 33.63 -4.14 -22.00
C PHE A 344 34.81 -3.47 -21.31
N VAL A 345 35.44 -2.53 -21.98
CA VAL A 345 36.33 -1.55 -21.35
C VAL A 345 35.48 -0.33 -21.03
N ILE A 346 35.29 -0.06 -19.75
CA ILE A 346 34.51 1.08 -19.26
C ILE A 346 35.49 2.12 -18.73
N HIS A 347 35.40 3.36 -19.19
CA HIS A 347 36.31 4.45 -18.79
C HIS A 347 35.61 5.80 -18.94
N CYS A 348 36.29 6.88 -18.52
CA CYS A 348 35.78 8.25 -18.61
C CYS A 348 36.72 9.19 -19.37
N GLY A 349 37.26 8.70 -20.49
CA GLY A 349 38.25 9.43 -21.31
C GLY A 349 39.67 9.51 -20.71
N GLN A 350 39.91 8.89 -19.56
CA GLN A 350 41.23 8.75 -18.94
C GLN A 350 41.87 7.40 -19.29
N LYS A 351 43.19 7.28 -19.12
CA LYS A 351 43.92 6.01 -19.33
C LYS A 351 43.50 4.89 -18.39
N GLY A 352 42.94 5.23 -17.22
CA GLY A 352 42.42 4.27 -16.26
C GLY A 352 40.93 3.96 -16.47
N GLY A 353 40.54 2.72 -16.19
CA GLY A 353 39.17 2.25 -16.36
C GLY A 353 38.90 0.90 -15.72
N PHE A 354 37.78 0.27 -16.09
CA PHE A 354 37.43 -1.09 -15.75
C PHE A 354 37.45 -1.97 -17.00
N LEU A 355 38.11 -3.13 -16.91
CA LEU A 355 37.77 -4.26 -17.77
C LEU A 355 36.62 -5.01 -17.08
N LEU A 356 35.44 -4.98 -17.66
CA LEU A 356 34.21 -5.55 -17.13
C LEU A 356 33.75 -6.72 -18.01
N TRP A 357 33.37 -7.83 -17.40
CA TRP A 357 32.79 -9.00 -18.04
C TRP A 357 31.41 -9.26 -17.47
N VAL A 358 30.38 -9.14 -18.29
CA VAL A 358 29.01 -9.51 -17.96
C VAL A 358 28.89 -11.03 -17.93
N PHE A 359 28.86 -11.59 -16.73
CA PHE A 359 28.82 -13.03 -16.51
C PHE A 359 27.40 -13.58 -16.62
N ASN A 360 26.45 -12.94 -15.93
CA ASN A 360 25.03 -13.21 -16.09
C ASN A 360 24.30 -11.88 -16.29
N PRO A 361 23.68 -11.63 -17.48
CA PRO A 361 22.92 -10.42 -17.71
C PRO A 361 21.74 -10.34 -16.73
N ASP A 362 21.09 -11.45 -16.43
CA ASP A 362 19.86 -11.52 -15.64
C ASP A 362 19.97 -12.53 -14.49
N LEU A 363 20.32 -12.04 -13.31
CA LEU A 363 20.44 -12.79 -12.07
C LEU A 363 19.33 -12.39 -11.12
N ARG A 364 18.56 -13.38 -10.63
CA ARG A 364 17.74 -13.19 -9.42
C ARG A 364 18.52 -13.63 -8.19
N TYR A 365 18.58 -12.79 -7.17
CA TYR A 365 19.34 -13.07 -5.95
C TYR A 365 18.64 -12.53 -4.70
N SER A 366 18.97 -13.05 -3.52
CA SER A 366 18.50 -12.57 -2.21
C SER A 366 19.64 -12.53 -1.20
N ASN A 367 19.60 -11.63 -0.22
CA ASN A 367 20.65 -11.50 0.78
C ASN A 367 20.11 -11.13 2.18
N SER A 368 20.86 -11.41 3.25
CA SER A 368 20.46 -11.10 4.65
C SER A 368 21.19 -9.89 5.26
N ASN A 369 21.86 -9.04 4.47
CA ASN A 369 22.69 -7.97 5.04
C ASN A 369 21.83 -6.77 5.48
N SER A 370 22.07 -6.25 6.70
CA SER A 370 21.36 -5.10 7.26
C SER A 370 21.55 -3.86 6.38
N GLY A 371 20.54 -3.53 5.60
CA GLY A 371 20.57 -2.46 4.59
C GLY A 371 19.99 -2.87 3.23
N HIS A 372 19.73 -4.17 3.01
CA HIS A 372 19.18 -4.70 1.76
C HIS A 372 18.05 -5.71 2.00
N SER A 373 17.20 -5.89 1.00
CA SER A 373 15.99 -6.73 1.08
C SER A 373 16.33 -8.22 1.21
N VAL A 374 15.65 -8.91 2.13
CA VAL A 374 15.67 -10.39 2.25
C VAL A 374 14.83 -11.12 1.19
N ASN A 375 14.08 -10.36 0.39
CA ASN A 375 13.35 -10.88 -0.77
C ASN A 375 14.32 -11.02 -1.97
N ALA A 376 13.89 -11.72 -3.01
CA ALA A 376 14.68 -11.75 -4.22
C ALA A 376 14.61 -10.40 -4.96
N GLN A 377 15.64 -10.16 -5.76
CA GLN A 377 15.87 -8.95 -6.54
C GLN A 377 16.50 -9.33 -7.87
N GLN A 378 16.31 -8.51 -8.90
CA GLN A 378 16.91 -8.71 -10.21
C GLN A 378 18.15 -7.83 -10.38
N ALA A 379 19.24 -8.41 -10.88
CA ALA A 379 20.50 -7.71 -11.12
C ALA A 379 21.28 -8.31 -12.29
N MET A 380 22.25 -7.56 -12.80
CA MET A 380 23.29 -8.06 -13.70
C MET A 380 24.53 -8.43 -12.88
N LYS A 381 24.99 -9.68 -13.01
CA LYS A 381 26.24 -10.14 -12.38
C LYS A 381 27.43 -9.87 -13.28
N VAL A 382 28.35 -9.04 -12.80
CA VAL A 382 29.53 -8.61 -13.53
C VAL A 382 30.81 -9.02 -12.80
N LEU A 383 31.87 -9.29 -13.57
CA LEU A 383 33.22 -9.53 -13.11
C LEU A 383 34.08 -8.38 -13.61
N TYR A 384 34.76 -7.64 -12.74
CA TYR A 384 35.51 -6.46 -13.15
C TYR A 384 36.92 -6.40 -12.58
N GLN A 385 37.80 -5.71 -13.31
CA GLN A 385 39.19 -5.41 -12.94
C GLN A 385 39.48 -3.95 -13.20
N THR A 386 40.15 -3.28 -12.27
CA THR A 386 40.69 -1.94 -12.52
C THR A 386 41.94 -2.05 -13.40
N THR A 387 42.01 -1.24 -14.44
CA THR A 387 43.19 -1.10 -15.31
C THR A 387 43.68 0.35 -15.28
N GLU A 388 45.01 0.52 -15.32
CA GLU A 388 45.66 1.85 -15.41
C GLU A 388 45.96 2.25 -16.87
N ASP A 389 45.79 1.32 -17.83
CA ASP A 389 46.12 1.50 -19.25
C ASP A 389 45.12 0.78 -20.16
N ILE A 390 43.99 1.45 -20.45
CA ILE A 390 42.94 0.95 -21.35
C ILE A 390 43.42 0.82 -22.81
N ASP A 391 44.34 1.69 -23.25
CA ASP A 391 44.82 1.74 -24.64
C ASP A 391 45.50 0.42 -25.02
N SER A 392 46.22 -0.19 -24.06
CA SER A 392 46.88 -1.48 -24.23
C SER A 392 45.91 -2.66 -24.43
N ILE A 393 44.65 -2.50 -24.00
CA ILE A 393 43.59 -3.51 -24.10
C ILE A 393 42.83 -3.32 -25.42
N LEU A 394 42.48 -2.08 -25.76
CA LEU A 394 41.77 -1.72 -26.99
C LEU A 394 42.66 -1.89 -28.24
N ASN A 395 43.96 -1.58 -28.15
CA ASN A 395 44.90 -1.55 -29.28
C ASN A 395 46.03 -2.60 -29.15
N ARG A 396 45.69 -3.91 -29.10
CA ARG A 396 46.71 -4.97 -29.12
C ARG A 396 47.29 -5.17 -30.54
N ASP A 397 48.59 -4.91 -30.70
CA ASP A 397 49.38 -4.97 -31.95
C ASP A 397 48.96 -6.04 -32.98
N MET A 398 48.93 -5.62 -34.26
CA MET A 398 48.74 -6.44 -35.45
C MET A 398 49.46 -7.80 -35.39
N GLY A 399 48.70 -8.91 -35.41
CA GLY A 399 49.23 -10.23 -35.79
C GLY A 399 48.99 -11.41 -34.85
N ARG A 400 48.21 -11.28 -33.77
CA ARG A 400 47.68 -12.44 -33.01
C ARG A 400 46.15 -12.47 -33.10
N PRO A 401 45.52 -13.63 -33.32
CA PRO A 401 44.06 -13.72 -33.33
C PRO A 401 43.53 -13.32 -31.95
N SER A 402 42.66 -12.30 -31.94
CA SER A 402 41.93 -11.86 -30.74
C SER A 402 40.99 -12.99 -30.28
N PRO A 403 41.09 -13.49 -29.03
CA PRO A 403 40.05 -14.31 -28.48
C PRO A 403 39.00 -13.39 -27.82
N LEU A 404 37.85 -13.24 -28.48
CA LEU A 404 36.60 -12.58 -28.06
C LEU A 404 36.59 -11.04 -28.16
N SER A 405 35.57 -10.51 -28.86
CA SER A 405 35.22 -9.09 -28.99
C SER A 405 35.13 -8.41 -27.63
N VAL A 406 35.99 -7.41 -27.41
CA VAL A 406 35.95 -6.52 -26.26
C VAL A 406 35.51 -5.17 -26.79
N GLU A 407 34.38 -4.66 -26.29
CA GLU A 407 33.81 -3.39 -26.73
C GLU A 407 34.16 -2.26 -25.76
N GLU A 408 34.05 -1.02 -26.22
CA GLU A 408 34.32 0.17 -25.42
C GLU A 408 32.99 0.82 -24.98
N LEU A 409 32.92 1.20 -23.70
CA LEU A 409 31.82 2.01 -23.16
C LEU A 409 32.41 3.21 -22.41
N GLU A 410 32.43 4.36 -23.08
CA GLU A 410 32.85 5.62 -22.47
C GLU A 410 31.68 6.22 -21.65
N LEU A 411 31.92 6.46 -20.36
CA LEU A 411 30.97 7.06 -19.44
C LEU A 411 31.47 8.44 -18.97
N PRO A 412 30.58 9.42 -18.77
CA PRO A 412 30.91 10.64 -18.04
C PRO A 412 31.53 10.33 -16.67
N SER A 413 32.49 11.17 -16.25
CA SER A 413 33.29 10.93 -15.03
C SER A 413 32.46 10.70 -13.76
N MET A 414 31.34 11.39 -13.60
CA MET A 414 30.43 11.19 -12.46
C MET A 414 29.73 9.83 -12.51
N LEU A 415 29.21 9.41 -13.67
CA LEU A 415 28.57 8.10 -13.82
C LEU A 415 29.57 6.96 -13.64
N PHE A 416 30.81 7.14 -14.08
CA PHE A 416 31.89 6.21 -13.81
C PHE A 416 32.19 6.07 -12.30
N GLN A 417 32.16 7.18 -11.55
CA GLN A 417 32.33 7.17 -10.09
C GLN A 417 31.16 6.51 -9.37
N ASP A 418 29.92 6.81 -9.79
CA ASP A 418 28.71 6.21 -9.24
C ASP A 418 28.70 4.69 -9.48
N LEU A 419 29.05 4.26 -10.70
CA LEU A 419 29.21 2.85 -11.06
C LEU A 419 30.28 2.17 -10.21
N SER A 420 31.44 2.81 -10.05
CA SER A 420 32.54 2.30 -9.20
C SER A 420 32.08 2.08 -7.75
N THR A 421 31.33 3.04 -7.22
CA THR A 421 30.77 2.98 -5.86
C THR A 421 29.73 1.87 -5.74
N ALA A 422 28.82 1.75 -6.69
CA ALA A 422 27.81 0.69 -6.75
C ALA A 422 28.44 -0.71 -6.83
N LEU A 423 29.46 -0.89 -7.67
CA LEU A 423 30.21 -2.15 -7.77
C LEU A 423 30.92 -2.51 -6.47
N ASN A 424 31.52 -1.52 -5.79
CA ASN A 424 32.18 -1.75 -4.50
C ASN A 424 31.18 -2.10 -3.38
N ASN A 425 30.02 -1.42 -3.35
CA ASN A 425 28.96 -1.70 -2.38
C ASN A 425 28.37 -3.09 -2.60
N SER A 426 28.01 -3.44 -3.85
CA SER A 426 27.49 -4.77 -4.18
C SER A 426 28.50 -5.87 -3.92
N ASN A 427 29.81 -5.64 -4.13
CA ASN A 427 30.85 -6.59 -3.74
C ASN A 427 30.85 -6.85 -2.23
N GLN A 428 30.69 -5.81 -1.41
CA GLN A 428 30.68 -5.95 0.05
C GLN A 428 29.45 -6.72 0.56
N MET A 429 28.33 -6.69 -0.16
CA MET A 429 27.15 -7.50 0.13
C MET A 429 27.39 -9.01 -0.06
N LEU A 430 28.32 -9.38 -0.94
CA LEU A 430 28.60 -10.79 -1.21
C LEU A 430 29.42 -11.44 -0.07
N PRO A 431 29.19 -12.74 0.19
CA PRO A 431 30.07 -13.59 1.00
C PRO A 431 31.56 -13.38 0.67
N PRO A 432 32.48 -13.35 1.65
CA PRO A 432 33.90 -13.14 1.38
C PRO A 432 34.50 -14.07 0.31
N SER A 433 34.11 -15.35 0.29
CA SER A 433 34.51 -16.30 -0.79
C SER A 433 33.93 -15.98 -2.17
N ALA A 434 32.81 -15.26 -2.25
CA ALA A 434 32.14 -14.89 -3.50
C ALA A 434 32.53 -13.50 -4.02
N ARG A 435 33.32 -12.72 -3.27
CA ARG A 435 33.77 -11.38 -3.68
C ARG A 435 34.78 -11.39 -4.82
N LYS A 436 35.47 -12.51 -5.02
CA LYS A 436 36.46 -12.69 -6.09
C LYS A 436 36.24 -13.97 -6.85
N PHE A 437 36.50 -13.92 -8.15
CA PHE A 437 36.58 -15.07 -9.02
C PHE A 437 37.95 -15.05 -9.72
N ASN A 438 38.90 -15.83 -9.18
CA ASN A 438 40.33 -15.74 -9.52
C ASN A 438 40.85 -14.29 -9.38
N GLU A 439 41.33 -13.69 -10.47
CA GLU A 439 41.83 -12.32 -10.54
C GLU A 439 40.72 -11.25 -10.70
N TRP A 440 39.45 -11.64 -10.80
CA TRP A 440 38.32 -10.73 -11.01
C TRP A 440 37.59 -10.41 -9.72
N THR A 441 37.14 -9.17 -9.58
CA THR A 441 36.22 -8.75 -8.51
C THR A 441 34.78 -8.94 -8.99
N VAL A 442 33.89 -9.43 -8.12
CA VAL A 442 32.47 -9.67 -8.47
C VAL A 442 31.64 -8.46 -8.07
N GLY A 443 30.78 -7.97 -8.96
CA GLY A 443 29.80 -6.93 -8.67
C GLY A 443 28.41 -7.31 -9.15
N LEU A 444 27.39 -6.67 -8.58
CA LEU A 444 26.00 -6.73 -9.03
C LEU A 444 25.55 -5.33 -9.42
N LEU A 445 24.94 -5.18 -10.59
CA LEU A 445 24.28 -3.96 -11.04
C LEU A 445 22.77 -4.16 -10.94
N ASP A 446 22.08 -3.33 -10.17
CA ASP A 446 20.64 -3.45 -9.98
C ASP A 446 19.88 -3.32 -11.32
N ARG A 447 18.90 -4.20 -11.50
CA ARG A 447 17.99 -4.23 -12.65
C ARG A 447 16.51 -4.13 -12.23
N SER A 448 16.21 -4.08 -10.94
CA SER A 448 14.84 -4.00 -10.47
C SER A 448 14.19 -2.70 -10.92
N ALA A 449 13.12 -2.82 -11.70
CA ALA A 449 12.25 -1.70 -12.03
C ALA A 449 11.50 -1.25 -10.76
N ALA A 450 11.01 -0.01 -10.79
CA ALA A 450 10.02 0.49 -9.83
C ALA A 450 8.86 -0.51 -9.66
N ILE A 451 8.20 -0.50 -8.49
CA ILE A 451 7.02 -1.33 -8.19
C ILE A 451 6.09 -1.40 -9.41
N SER A 452 5.81 -2.63 -9.88
CA SER A 452 5.06 -2.85 -11.12
C SER A 452 3.67 -2.24 -11.03
N LYS A 453 3.19 -1.64 -12.12
CA LYS A 453 1.85 -1.06 -12.16
C LYS A 453 0.79 -2.16 -11.98
N PRO A 454 -0.13 -2.05 -10.99
CA PRO A 454 -1.25 -2.98 -10.86
C PRO A 454 -2.11 -2.98 -12.11
N VAL A 455 -2.55 -4.16 -12.55
CA VAL A 455 -3.46 -4.31 -13.68
C VAL A 455 -4.83 -4.71 -13.16
N LEU A 456 -5.80 -3.81 -13.31
CA LEU A 456 -7.20 -4.02 -12.91
C LEU A 456 -8.11 -3.64 -14.07
N PHE A 457 -9.09 -4.49 -14.36
CA PHE A 457 -10.02 -4.24 -15.46
C PHE A 457 -10.88 -3.01 -15.16
N GLY A 458 -10.95 -2.06 -16.10
CA GLY A 458 -11.74 -0.84 -15.99
C GLY A 458 -11.05 0.30 -15.23
N VAL A 459 -9.83 0.08 -14.73
CA VAL A 459 -9.03 1.06 -13.98
C VAL A 459 -7.83 1.50 -14.81
N GLU A 460 -7.54 2.81 -14.81
CA GLU A 460 -6.31 3.38 -15.35
C GLU A 460 -5.43 3.91 -14.21
N ILE A 461 -4.23 3.34 -14.08
CA ILE A 461 -3.25 3.78 -13.08
C ILE A 461 -2.59 5.07 -13.55
N LEU A 462 -2.81 6.15 -12.83
CA LEU A 462 -2.25 7.48 -13.12
C LEU A 462 -0.84 7.62 -12.57
N SER A 463 -0.60 7.20 -11.32
CA SER A 463 0.74 7.25 -10.74
C SER A 463 0.93 6.23 -9.62
N ILE A 464 2.20 5.87 -9.41
CA ILE A 464 2.66 5.06 -8.28
C ILE A 464 3.88 5.76 -7.70
N THR A 465 3.85 6.03 -6.40
CA THR A 465 4.99 6.58 -5.67
C THR A 465 5.31 5.66 -4.50
N ALA A 466 6.58 5.31 -4.33
CA ALA A 466 7.05 4.49 -3.23
C ALA A 466 8.10 5.27 -2.43
N ASN A 467 7.86 5.48 -1.12
CA ASN A 467 8.83 6.13 -0.24
C ASN A 467 9.11 5.24 0.99
N PRO A 468 10.37 4.85 1.21
CA PRO A 468 10.74 4.17 2.45
C PRO A 468 10.76 5.16 3.62
N SER A 469 10.20 4.72 4.74
CA SER A 469 10.17 5.40 6.03
C SER A 469 10.81 4.52 7.08
N PHE A 470 11.75 5.08 7.84
CA PHE A 470 12.50 4.33 8.85
C PHE A 470 12.23 4.90 10.24
N ASN A 471 12.29 4.03 11.25
CA ASN A 471 12.24 4.37 12.66
C ASN A 471 11.06 5.29 13.04
N GLN A 472 9.88 5.01 12.49
CA GLN A 472 8.65 5.71 12.85
C GLN A 472 8.12 5.21 14.19
N SER A 473 7.52 6.10 14.98
CA SER A 473 6.90 5.72 16.24
C SER A 473 5.61 4.94 15.98
N ASN A 474 5.41 3.84 16.70
CA ASN A 474 4.14 3.15 16.74
C ASN A 474 3.11 4.08 17.43
N PRO A 475 1.99 4.45 16.77
CA PRO A 475 0.98 5.30 17.42
C PRO A 475 0.32 4.55 18.60
N PRO A 476 -0.51 5.18 19.44
CA PRO A 476 -1.26 4.47 20.47
C PRO A 476 -2.23 3.43 19.86
N PRO A 477 -2.60 2.36 20.59
CA PRO A 477 -3.55 1.35 20.09
C PRO A 477 -4.84 1.99 19.58
N ILE A 478 -5.19 1.68 18.34
CA ILE A 478 -6.49 1.99 17.77
C ILE A 478 -7.40 0.79 17.92
N LEU A 479 -8.69 1.06 18.10
CA LEU A 479 -9.69 0.07 18.51
C LEU A 479 -9.83 -1.09 17.52
N GLN A 480 -9.67 -0.81 16.22
CA GLN A 480 -9.82 -1.78 15.13
C GLN A 480 -8.64 -2.77 15.02
N LEU A 481 -7.45 -2.37 15.50
CA LEU A 481 -6.19 -3.11 15.33
C LEU A 481 -5.49 -3.41 16.67
N SER A 482 -6.26 -3.52 17.75
CA SER A 482 -5.72 -3.66 19.10
C SER A 482 -5.18 -5.06 19.41
N SER A 483 -4.17 -5.49 18.65
CA SER A 483 -3.22 -6.52 19.08
C SER A 483 -2.20 -5.90 20.04
N PRO A 484 -1.60 -6.69 20.95
CA PRO A 484 -0.59 -6.22 21.92
C PRO A 484 0.76 -5.99 21.21
N VAL A 485 0.86 -5.01 20.32
CA VAL A 485 2.14 -4.55 19.79
C VAL A 485 2.72 -3.54 20.78
N GLU A 486 3.95 -3.77 21.24
CA GLU A 486 4.66 -2.84 22.12
C GLU A 486 4.64 -1.41 21.56
N THR A 487 4.15 -0.46 22.35
CA THR A 487 4.00 0.96 21.95
C THR A 487 5.35 1.65 21.73
N ASP A 488 6.43 1.08 22.25
CA ASP A 488 7.79 1.64 22.15
C ASP A 488 8.57 1.10 20.93
N ALA A 489 7.96 0.23 20.12
CA ALA A 489 8.62 -0.33 18.94
C ALA A 489 8.74 0.70 17.81
N LEU A 490 9.94 0.85 17.26
CA LEU A 490 10.21 1.61 16.05
C LEU A 490 9.84 0.78 14.82
N ILE A 491 9.14 1.40 13.86
CA ILE A 491 8.61 0.74 12.68
C ILE A 491 9.31 1.28 11.43
N SER A 492 9.76 0.37 10.56
CA SER A 492 10.32 0.69 9.25
C SER A 492 9.47 0.06 8.15
N PHE A 493 9.00 0.86 7.19
CA PHE A 493 8.06 0.45 6.15
C PHE A 493 8.27 1.23 4.85
N CYS A 494 7.78 0.70 3.74
CA CYS A 494 7.62 1.44 2.50
C CYS A 494 6.17 1.91 2.39
N ASN A 495 5.95 3.23 2.27
CA ASN A 495 4.66 3.74 1.84
C ASN A 495 4.60 3.67 0.31
N VAL A 496 3.49 3.19 -0.21
CA VAL A 496 3.23 3.16 -1.65
C VAL A 496 1.87 3.79 -1.88
N THR A 497 1.86 4.87 -2.63
CA THR A 497 0.64 5.59 -3.01
C THR A 497 0.36 5.30 -4.47
N VAL A 498 -0.80 4.72 -4.74
CA VAL A 498 -1.31 4.44 -6.09
C VAL A 498 -2.48 5.38 -6.35
N THR A 499 -2.36 6.23 -7.35
CA THR A 499 -3.46 7.08 -7.82
C THR A 499 -4.00 6.50 -9.13
N TYR A 500 -5.32 6.40 -9.24
CA TYR A 500 -5.99 5.85 -10.41
C TYR A 500 -7.31 6.55 -10.70
N THR A 501 -7.86 6.28 -11.89
CA THR A 501 -9.15 6.80 -12.35
C THR A 501 -9.92 5.69 -13.06
N HIS A 502 -11.22 5.90 -13.21
CA HIS A 502 -12.05 5.15 -14.14
C HIS A 502 -12.24 5.99 -15.41
N PRO A 503 -11.68 5.57 -16.56
CA PRO A 503 -11.78 6.34 -17.81
C PRO A 503 -13.22 6.75 -18.13
N GLY A 504 -13.44 8.06 -18.26
CA GLY A 504 -14.76 8.65 -18.55
C GLY A 504 -15.66 8.94 -17.34
N GLN A 505 -15.25 8.62 -16.11
CA GLN A 505 -16.02 8.94 -14.90
C GLN A 505 -15.62 10.27 -14.25
N GLY A 506 -14.41 10.78 -14.56
CA GLY A 506 -13.93 12.07 -14.04
C GLY A 506 -13.57 12.02 -12.54
N ASP A 507 -13.26 10.83 -12.03
CA ASP A 507 -12.82 10.61 -10.66
C ASP A 507 -11.29 10.48 -10.56
N ARG A 508 -10.76 10.67 -9.36
CA ARG A 508 -9.35 10.44 -9.04
C ARG A 508 -9.29 9.84 -7.65
N ILE A 509 -8.93 8.57 -7.57
CA ILE A 509 -8.92 7.78 -6.34
C ILE A 509 -7.48 7.50 -5.94
N THR A 510 -7.20 7.55 -4.64
CA THR A 510 -5.91 7.21 -4.06
C THR A 510 -6.04 5.97 -3.18
N THR A 511 -5.15 5.02 -3.40
CA THR A 511 -4.91 3.88 -2.51
C THR A 511 -3.53 4.03 -1.88
N ALA A 512 -3.48 3.96 -0.55
CA ALA A 512 -2.23 3.93 0.20
C ALA A 512 -1.98 2.50 0.69
N VAL A 513 -0.76 2.00 0.45
CA VAL A 513 -0.28 0.68 0.88
C VAL A 513 0.97 0.87 1.72
N PHE A 514 0.96 0.45 2.98
CA PHE A 514 2.13 0.48 3.84
C PHE A 514 2.66 -0.93 4.03
N LEU A 515 3.94 -1.13 3.68
CA LEU A 515 4.58 -2.44 3.57
C LEU A 515 5.71 -2.52 4.60
N PRO A 516 5.62 -3.35 5.67
CA PRO A 516 6.73 -3.57 6.59
C PRO A 516 8.02 -3.95 5.85
N LEU A 517 9.12 -3.23 6.11
CA LEU A 517 10.43 -3.60 5.55
C LEU A 517 10.99 -4.84 6.24
N GLU A 518 10.57 -5.08 7.48
CA GLU A 518 10.95 -6.21 8.32
C GLU A 518 9.69 -6.87 8.90
N LYS A 519 9.78 -8.16 9.23
CA LYS A 519 8.74 -8.90 9.97
C LYS A 519 7.34 -8.88 9.34
N TRP A 520 7.24 -8.82 8.00
CA TRP A 520 5.97 -9.05 7.31
C TRP A 520 5.44 -10.46 7.61
N ASN A 521 4.22 -10.56 8.10
CA ASN A 521 3.57 -11.79 8.54
C ASN A 521 2.88 -12.56 7.39
N ASN A 522 3.14 -12.17 6.14
CA ASN A 522 2.49 -12.67 4.92
C ASN A 522 0.99 -12.34 4.80
N ARG A 523 0.46 -11.40 5.59
CA ARG A 523 -0.95 -11.00 5.54
C ARG A 523 -1.13 -9.60 4.95
N LEU A 524 -2.25 -9.40 4.27
CA LEU A 524 -2.76 -8.09 3.88
C LEU A 524 -3.89 -7.68 4.82
N LEU A 525 -3.94 -6.39 5.19
CA LEU A 525 -4.99 -5.82 6.03
C LEU A 525 -5.58 -4.56 5.41
N GLY A 526 -6.80 -4.67 4.92
CA GLY A 526 -7.63 -3.56 4.47
C GLY A 526 -8.26 -2.83 5.65
N LEU A 527 -8.22 -1.50 5.59
CA LEU A 527 -8.69 -0.62 6.67
C LEU A 527 -9.85 0.23 6.15
N GLY A 528 -10.93 0.27 6.94
CA GLY A 528 -12.12 1.05 6.63
C GLY A 528 -12.12 2.45 7.25
N GLY A 529 -13.17 3.21 6.93
CA GLY A 529 -13.35 4.60 7.37
C GLY A 529 -14.44 4.80 8.42
N GLY A 530 -14.92 6.04 8.51
CA GLY A 530 -15.95 6.48 9.45
C GLY A 530 -16.76 7.64 8.87
N GLY A 531 -18.03 7.77 9.24
CA GLY A 531 -18.93 8.77 8.65
C GLY A 531 -18.94 8.68 7.12
N TYR A 532 -18.73 9.79 6.43
CA TYR A 532 -18.62 9.82 4.97
C TYR A 532 -17.22 9.57 4.41
N ALA A 533 -16.23 9.26 5.24
CA ALA A 533 -14.89 8.92 4.79
C ALA A 533 -14.74 7.41 4.51
N THR A 534 -14.05 7.05 3.44
CA THR A 534 -13.69 5.66 3.11
C THR A 534 -12.53 5.11 3.94
N ARG A 535 -11.74 6.00 4.55
CA ARG A 535 -10.69 5.71 5.54
C ARG A 535 -10.72 6.73 6.68
N LEU A 536 -10.13 6.39 7.82
CA LEU A 536 -9.95 7.39 8.89
C LEU A 536 -8.92 8.47 8.46
N PRO A 537 -9.07 9.72 8.94
CA PRO A 537 -8.08 10.77 8.70
C PRO A 537 -6.72 10.42 9.29
N GLY A 538 -5.65 10.70 8.53
CA GLY A 538 -4.28 10.36 8.94
C GLY A 538 -3.90 8.91 8.60
N ASP A 539 -2.71 8.50 9.07
CA ASP A 539 -2.10 7.21 8.70
C ASP A 539 -1.88 6.29 9.91
N ASP A 540 -2.44 6.62 11.07
CA ASP A 540 -2.26 5.86 12.33
C ASP A 540 -2.70 4.40 12.17
N ASP A 541 -3.79 4.14 11.44
CA ASP A 541 -4.27 2.79 11.18
C ASP A 541 -3.32 1.98 10.30
N LEU A 542 -2.74 2.61 9.28
CA LEU A 542 -1.73 1.96 8.44
C LEU A 542 -0.45 1.69 9.22
N LEU A 543 0.01 2.65 10.03
CA LEU A 543 1.15 2.46 10.92
C LEU A 543 0.91 1.30 11.87
N LYS A 544 -0.30 1.16 12.41
CA LYS A 544 -0.68 0.05 13.28
C LYS A 544 -0.74 -1.29 12.57
N ALA A 545 -1.27 -1.33 11.35
CA ALA A 545 -1.25 -2.54 10.53
C ALA A 545 0.19 -3.02 10.32
N VAL A 546 1.09 -2.11 9.95
CA VAL A 546 2.51 -2.42 9.78
C VAL A 546 3.18 -2.83 11.09
N ALA A 547 2.85 -2.18 12.21
CA ALA A 547 3.34 -2.56 13.54
C ALA A 547 2.98 -4.01 13.89
N GLY A 548 1.78 -4.46 13.49
CA GLY A 548 1.33 -5.85 13.61
C GLY A 548 1.92 -6.82 12.56
N GLY A 549 2.82 -6.35 11.70
CA GLY A 549 3.45 -7.11 10.63
C GLY A 549 2.59 -7.28 9.38
N TYR A 550 1.44 -6.61 9.27
CA TYR A 550 0.58 -6.67 8.08
C TYR A 550 1.08 -5.72 6.99
N ALA A 551 0.86 -6.08 5.73
CA ALA A 551 0.79 -5.09 4.66
C ALA A 551 -0.55 -4.36 4.79
N GLY A 552 -0.53 -3.11 5.25
CA GLY A 552 -1.73 -2.30 5.45
C GLY A 552 -2.17 -1.63 4.15
N VAL A 553 -3.47 -1.59 3.86
CA VAL A 553 -4.00 -0.92 2.67
C VAL A 553 -5.31 -0.17 2.98
N THR A 554 -5.47 1.00 2.37
CA THR A 554 -6.67 1.84 2.52
C THR A 554 -6.88 2.72 1.29
N THR A 555 -8.08 3.28 1.12
CA THR A 555 -8.38 4.23 0.03
C THR A 555 -9.09 5.48 0.53
N ASP A 556 -8.94 6.58 -0.21
CA ASP A 556 -9.72 7.82 -0.04
C ASP A 556 -11.08 7.78 -0.76
N GLY A 557 -11.35 6.75 -1.58
CA GLY A 557 -12.60 6.63 -2.32
C GLY A 557 -12.89 7.79 -3.28
N GLY A 558 -11.86 8.55 -3.64
CA GLY A 558 -11.95 9.72 -4.52
C GLY A 558 -12.42 11.01 -3.85
N HIS A 559 -12.34 11.13 -2.52
CA HIS A 559 -12.67 12.34 -1.77
C HIS A 559 -11.75 12.53 -0.57
N ASP A 560 -11.71 13.76 -0.02
CA ASP A 560 -10.87 14.07 1.14
C ASP A 560 -11.48 13.45 2.42
N PRO A 561 -10.81 12.46 3.06
CA PRO A 561 -11.32 11.82 4.26
C PRO A 561 -11.32 12.75 5.47
N SER A 562 -10.52 13.82 5.50
CA SER A 562 -10.41 14.74 6.63
C SER A 562 -11.66 15.59 6.86
N LEU A 563 -12.48 15.76 5.81
CA LEU A 563 -13.72 16.53 5.88
C LEU A 563 -14.85 15.73 6.52
N MET A 564 -14.82 14.39 6.44
CA MET A 564 -15.90 13.49 6.86
C MET A 564 -17.31 13.96 6.41
N SER A 565 -17.37 14.64 5.26
CA SER A 565 -18.55 15.32 4.73
C SER A 565 -18.72 15.00 3.25
N VAL A 566 -19.95 15.10 2.77
CA VAL A 566 -20.31 14.85 1.36
C VAL A 566 -20.31 16.10 0.50
N GLU A 567 -20.19 17.28 1.11
CA GLU A 567 -20.40 18.59 0.46
C GLU A 567 -19.59 18.76 -0.83
N THR A 568 -18.35 18.26 -0.84
CA THR A 568 -17.42 18.46 -1.96
C THR A 568 -17.57 17.46 -3.09
N TRP A 569 -18.32 16.36 -2.91
CA TRP A 569 -18.32 15.26 -3.87
C TRP A 569 -19.69 14.64 -4.17
N ALA A 570 -20.72 14.85 -3.35
CA ALA A 570 -22.03 14.20 -3.56
C ALA A 570 -22.78 14.70 -4.79
N LEU A 571 -22.52 15.93 -5.24
CA LEU A 571 -23.21 16.56 -6.36
C LEU A 571 -22.23 16.96 -7.46
N ASN A 572 -22.57 16.69 -8.71
CA ASN A 572 -21.89 17.29 -9.87
C ASN A 572 -22.30 18.76 -10.04
N SER A 573 -23.55 19.06 -9.70
CA SER A 573 -24.16 20.39 -9.63
C SER A 573 -25.46 20.28 -8.84
N PRO A 574 -26.04 21.40 -8.35
CA PRO A 574 -27.36 21.37 -7.71
C PRO A 574 -28.39 20.62 -8.55
N GLY A 575 -29.12 19.69 -7.94
CA GLY A 575 -30.07 18.79 -8.58
C GLY A 575 -29.48 17.50 -9.18
N ASN A 576 -28.15 17.40 -9.30
CA ASN A 576 -27.47 16.31 -10.03
C ASN A 576 -26.46 15.57 -9.14
N VAL A 577 -26.86 14.42 -8.60
CA VAL A 577 -26.01 13.56 -7.76
C VAL A 577 -24.85 12.99 -8.58
N ASN A 578 -23.65 13.03 -8.01
CA ASN A 578 -22.49 12.33 -8.54
C ASN A 578 -22.55 10.85 -8.13
N LEU A 579 -23.19 10.04 -8.99
CA LEU A 579 -23.34 8.61 -8.74
C LEU A 579 -22.01 7.86 -8.78
N TYR A 580 -21.01 8.32 -9.53
CA TYR A 580 -19.69 7.67 -9.55
C TYR A 580 -18.99 7.82 -8.19
N ALA A 581 -18.95 9.04 -7.64
CA ALA A 581 -18.42 9.26 -6.29
C ALA A 581 -19.19 8.47 -5.22
N LEU A 582 -20.53 8.39 -5.33
CA LEU A 582 -21.33 7.56 -4.42
C LEU A 582 -21.00 6.07 -4.56
N ASN A 583 -20.83 5.55 -5.77
CA ASN A 583 -20.43 4.15 -5.98
C ASN A 583 -19.01 3.87 -5.44
N ASN A 584 -18.09 4.83 -5.59
CA ASN A 584 -16.74 4.75 -5.02
C ASN A 584 -16.78 4.66 -3.49
N PHE A 585 -17.54 5.56 -2.83
CA PHE A 585 -17.77 5.49 -1.39
C PHE A 585 -18.47 4.20 -0.97
N ALA A 586 -19.44 3.74 -1.77
CA ALA A 586 -20.26 2.60 -1.43
C ALA A 586 -19.47 1.29 -1.48
N HIS A 587 -18.78 1.00 -2.59
CA HIS A 587 -18.28 -0.35 -2.83
C HIS A 587 -17.16 -0.49 -3.89
N VAL A 588 -17.08 0.39 -4.90
CA VAL A 588 -16.17 0.22 -6.06
C VAL A 588 -14.71 0.35 -5.64
N SER A 589 -14.35 1.52 -5.10
CA SER A 589 -12.99 1.80 -4.66
C SER A 589 -12.52 0.81 -3.58
N LEU A 590 -13.41 0.37 -2.69
CA LEU A 590 -13.11 -0.60 -1.63
C LEU A 590 -12.68 -1.96 -2.20
N PHE A 591 -13.34 -2.41 -3.27
CA PHE A 591 -12.99 -3.64 -3.96
C PHE A 591 -11.65 -3.49 -4.69
N GLU A 592 -11.47 -2.41 -5.44
CA GLU A 592 -10.23 -2.14 -6.20
C GLU A 592 -9.01 -2.04 -5.29
N THR A 593 -9.18 -1.40 -4.14
CA THR A 593 -8.16 -1.29 -3.09
C THR A 593 -7.63 -2.66 -2.66
N SER A 594 -8.49 -3.69 -2.59
CA SER A 594 -8.06 -5.05 -2.29
C SER A 594 -7.15 -5.62 -3.37
N GLY A 595 -7.48 -5.40 -4.65
CA GLY A 595 -6.69 -5.85 -5.79
C GLY A 595 -5.36 -5.10 -5.92
N ILE A 596 -5.38 -3.78 -5.75
CA ILE A 596 -4.19 -2.92 -5.73
C ILE A 596 -3.26 -3.35 -4.58
N GLY A 597 -3.78 -3.48 -3.37
CA GLY A 597 -3.00 -3.88 -2.20
C GLY A 597 -2.32 -5.25 -2.40
N LYS A 598 -3.05 -6.24 -2.92
CA LYS A 598 -2.49 -7.55 -3.26
C LYS A 598 -1.41 -7.44 -4.34
N ALA A 599 -1.64 -6.72 -5.43
CA ALA A 599 -0.68 -6.57 -6.52
C ALA A 599 0.62 -5.87 -6.07
N ILE A 600 0.49 -4.79 -5.30
CA ILE A 600 1.63 -4.05 -4.75
C ILE A 600 2.41 -4.91 -3.76
N ALA A 601 1.74 -5.61 -2.84
CA ALA A 601 2.39 -6.52 -1.90
C ALA A 601 3.11 -7.66 -2.64
N SER A 602 2.49 -8.24 -3.67
CA SER A 602 3.09 -9.28 -4.50
C SER A 602 4.34 -8.79 -5.25
N SER A 603 4.29 -7.59 -5.82
CA SER A 603 5.43 -6.97 -6.50
C SER A 603 6.56 -6.67 -5.51
N PHE A 604 6.24 -6.11 -4.33
CA PHE A 604 7.22 -5.70 -3.33
C PHE A 604 7.89 -6.88 -2.60
N TYR A 605 7.12 -7.91 -2.23
CA TYR A 605 7.61 -9.07 -1.48
C TYR A 605 7.98 -10.28 -2.35
N GLU A 606 7.77 -10.16 -3.67
CA GLU A 606 7.86 -11.26 -4.65
C GLU A 606 7.03 -12.51 -4.24
N SER A 607 5.95 -12.27 -3.50
CA SER A 607 5.07 -13.29 -2.97
C SER A 607 3.70 -12.70 -2.71
N GLU A 608 2.65 -13.40 -3.13
CA GLU A 608 1.29 -13.03 -2.79
C GLU A 608 1.08 -13.11 -1.26
N PRO A 609 0.24 -12.22 -0.69
CA PRO A 609 -0.26 -12.40 0.67
C PRO A 609 -0.94 -13.77 0.80
N THR A 610 -0.62 -14.51 1.85
CA THR A 610 -1.22 -15.83 2.11
C THR A 610 -2.67 -15.70 2.58
N PHE A 611 -2.94 -14.67 3.38
CA PHE A 611 -4.28 -14.33 3.85
C PHE A 611 -4.49 -12.82 3.77
N SER A 612 -5.75 -12.44 3.66
CA SER A 612 -6.19 -11.06 3.50
C SER A 612 -7.39 -10.79 4.40
N TYR A 613 -7.35 -9.68 5.14
CA TYR A 613 -8.38 -9.30 6.11
C TYR A 613 -8.87 -7.90 5.82
N PHE A 614 -10.14 -7.60 6.11
CA PHE A 614 -10.67 -6.25 6.14
C PHE A 614 -11.24 -5.96 7.53
N VAL A 615 -10.92 -4.80 8.09
CA VAL A 615 -11.47 -4.35 9.37
C VAL A 615 -12.00 -2.94 9.28
N GLY A 616 -13.13 -2.71 9.94
CA GLY A 616 -13.66 -1.38 10.15
C GLY A 616 -14.74 -1.37 11.21
N CYS A 617 -15.02 -0.19 11.75
CA CYS A 617 -16.15 0.06 12.62
C CYS A 617 -17.01 1.21 12.08
N SER A 618 -18.30 1.29 12.40
CA SER A 618 -19.21 2.30 11.87
C SER A 618 -19.38 2.18 10.36
N SER A 619 -19.08 3.23 9.59
CA SER A 619 -18.97 3.17 8.12
C SER A 619 -17.95 2.12 7.67
N GLY A 620 -16.84 1.93 8.38
CA GLY A 620 -15.90 0.83 8.14
C GLY A 620 -16.54 -0.55 8.35
N GLY A 621 -17.43 -0.69 9.33
CA GLY A 621 -18.23 -1.90 9.52
C GLY A 621 -19.16 -2.14 8.33
N ARG A 622 -19.85 -1.10 7.85
CA ARG A 622 -20.63 -1.17 6.59
C ARG A 622 -19.75 -1.59 5.42
N GLN A 623 -18.55 -1.04 5.27
CA GLN A 623 -17.63 -1.38 4.19
C GLN A 623 -17.24 -2.86 4.24
N ALA A 624 -16.94 -3.40 5.43
CA ALA A 624 -16.68 -4.82 5.64
C ALA A 624 -17.88 -5.68 5.19
N MET A 625 -19.09 -5.32 5.62
CA MET A 625 -20.33 -6.00 5.23
C MET A 625 -20.60 -5.92 3.72
N MET A 626 -20.38 -4.77 3.10
CA MET A 626 -20.55 -4.57 1.65
C MET A 626 -19.57 -5.43 0.84
N LEU A 627 -18.30 -5.48 1.25
CA LEU A 627 -17.31 -6.33 0.62
C LEU A 627 -17.69 -7.81 0.79
N ALA A 628 -18.14 -8.24 1.97
CA ALA A 628 -18.58 -9.61 2.19
C ALA A 628 -19.82 -9.99 1.35
N GLN A 629 -20.79 -9.09 1.20
CA GLN A 629 -22.00 -9.29 0.41
C GLN A 629 -21.71 -9.32 -1.10
N ARG A 630 -20.96 -8.33 -1.61
CA ARG A 630 -20.82 -8.06 -3.05
C ARG A 630 -19.52 -8.58 -3.66
N TYR A 631 -18.45 -8.65 -2.87
CA TYR A 631 -17.10 -9.03 -3.30
C TYR A 631 -16.49 -10.08 -2.35
N PRO A 632 -17.11 -11.26 -2.22
CA PRO A 632 -16.76 -12.27 -1.21
C PRO A 632 -15.35 -12.88 -1.36
N THR A 633 -14.62 -12.55 -2.42
CA THR A 633 -13.24 -12.97 -2.69
C THR A 633 -12.23 -11.83 -2.53
N ALA A 634 -12.68 -10.63 -2.14
CA ALA A 634 -11.80 -9.50 -1.90
C ALA A 634 -10.87 -9.77 -0.71
N TYR A 635 -11.39 -10.39 0.35
CA TYR A 635 -10.65 -10.76 1.55
C TYR A 635 -11.07 -12.14 2.06
N ASP A 636 -10.21 -12.80 2.84
CA ASP A 636 -10.47 -14.10 3.47
C ASP A 636 -11.21 -13.93 4.81
N GLY A 637 -10.99 -12.81 5.50
CA GLY A 637 -11.67 -12.46 6.76
C GLY A 637 -12.21 -11.04 6.79
N TYR A 638 -13.40 -10.85 7.37
CA TYR A 638 -14.07 -9.56 7.53
C TYR A 638 -14.42 -9.29 8.99
N LEU A 639 -13.89 -8.23 9.59
CA LEU A 639 -14.25 -7.76 10.93
C LEU A 639 -15.06 -6.47 10.83
N SER A 640 -16.31 -6.55 11.28
CA SER A 640 -17.31 -5.49 11.13
C SER A 640 -17.82 -5.03 12.51
N GLY A 641 -17.28 -3.93 13.03
CA GLY A 641 -17.78 -3.32 14.27
C GLY A 641 -18.91 -2.33 14.03
N CYS A 642 -19.94 -2.32 14.89
CA CYS A 642 -21.08 -1.38 14.90
C CYS A 642 -21.49 -0.91 13.50
N PRO A 643 -21.88 -1.81 12.58
CA PRO A 643 -21.87 -1.50 11.16
C PRO A 643 -23.04 -0.60 10.73
N ALA A 644 -22.73 0.45 9.98
CA ALA A 644 -23.71 1.36 9.36
C ALA A 644 -24.42 0.74 8.13
N MET A 645 -24.94 -0.47 8.27
CA MET A 645 -25.77 -1.13 7.25
C MET A 645 -27.14 -0.46 7.15
N ASN A 646 -27.88 -0.78 6.09
CA ASN A 646 -29.16 -0.16 5.76
C ASN A 646 -29.01 1.37 5.69
N TRP A 647 -27.92 1.86 5.09
CA TRP A 647 -27.51 3.28 5.14
C TRP A 647 -28.65 4.26 4.83
N ASN A 648 -29.47 3.92 3.83
CA ASN A 648 -30.65 4.65 3.39
C ASN A 648 -31.77 4.72 4.44
N LYS A 649 -31.94 3.69 5.29
CA LYS A 649 -32.88 3.70 6.42
C LYS A 649 -32.26 4.33 7.66
N LEU A 650 -31.00 4.00 7.95
CA LEU A 650 -30.24 4.48 9.10
C LEU A 650 -30.18 6.01 9.15
N ASN A 651 -29.74 6.66 8.07
CA ASN A 651 -29.65 8.13 8.03
C ASN A 651 -31.02 8.78 8.27
N MET A 652 -32.10 8.17 7.78
CA MET A 652 -33.43 8.69 8.03
C MET A 652 -33.90 8.41 9.46
N ALA A 653 -33.52 7.29 10.07
CA ALA A 653 -33.77 7.04 11.49
C ALA A 653 -32.99 8.01 12.40
N GLU A 654 -31.81 8.48 11.98
CA GLU A 654 -31.10 9.55 12.68
C GLU A 654 -31.84 10.89 12.55
N ILE A 655 -32.39 11.22 11.36
CA ILE A 655 -33.27 12.39 11.17
C ILE A 655 -34.54 12.31 12.02
N TRP A 656 -35.08 11.11 12.27
CA TRP A 656 -36.26 10.93 13.13
C TRP A 656 -36.04 11.54 14.52
N SER A 657 -34.82 11.46 15.06
CA SER A 657 -34.50 12.05 16.37
C SER A 657 -34.70 13.57 16.38
N TYR A 658 -34.28 14.24 15.31
CA TYR A 658 -34.52 15.67 15.11
C TYR A 658 -36.00 15.98 14.92
N VAL A 659 -36.71 15.20 14.10
CA VAL A 659 -38.15 15.40 13.83
C VAL A 659 -38.96 15.24 15.11
N ALA A 660 -38.73 14.17 15.89
CA ALA A 660 -39.40 13.92 17.16
C ALA A 660 -39.23 15.09 18.14
N MET A 661 -37.99 15.58 18.29
CA MET A 661 -37.66 16.74 19.13
C MET A 661 -38.33 18.02 18.64
N LYS A 662 -38.39 18.23 17.31
CA LYS A 662 -39.00 19.42 16.70
C LYS A 662 -40.53 19.41 16.78
N THR A 663 -41.15 18.23 16.70
CA THR A 663 -42.61 18.09 16.77
C THR A 663 -43.17 18.24 18.17
N ALA A 664 -42.34 18.07 19.20
CA ALA A 664 -42.70 18.39 20.57
C ALA A 664 -42.95 19.89 20.75
N SER A 665 -43.87 20.25 21.64
CA SER A 665 -44.20 21.64 22.01
C SER A 665 -42.96 22.40 22.52
N SER A 666 -42.02 21.68 23.15
CA SER A 666 -40.67 22.15 23.43
C SER A 666 -39.67 21.00 23.26
N PRO A 667 -38.58 21.18 22.49
CA PRO A 667 -37.49 20.22 22.44
C PRO A 667 -36.95 19.88 23.84
N VAL A 668 -36.60 18.61 24.05
CA VAL A 668 -36.17 18.09 25.36
C VAL A 668 -34.73 18.54 25.68
N PRO A 669 -34.46 19.10 26.87
CA PRO A 669 -33.09 19.42 27.30
C PRO A 669 -32.22 18.16 27.47
N ALA A 670 -30.93 18.25 27.15
CA ALA A 670 -29.97 17.14 27.29
C ALA A 670 -29.95 16.50 28.69
N CYS A 671 -29.97 17.31 29.75
CA CYS A 671 -30.04 16.84 31.15
C CYS A 671 -31.25 15.93 31.42
N ILE A 672 -32.40 16.17 30.76
CA ILE A 672 -33.61 15.35 30.92
C ILE A 672 -33.41 14.01 30.20
N LEU A 673 -32.84 14.02 28.98
CA LEU A 673 -32.48 12.80 28.27
C LEU A 673 -31.53 11.93 29.10
N ASP A 674 -30.45 12.54 29.62
CA ASP A 674 -29.45 11.86 30.45
C ASP A 674 -30.09 11.28 31.73
N LYS A 675 -31.02 12.02 32.36
CA LYS A 675 -31.71 11.54 33.56
C LYS A 675 -32.61 10.34 33.27
N ILE A 676 -33.31 10.33 32.14
CA ILE A 676 -34.16 9.20 31.74
C ILE A 676 -33.31 7.98 31.39
N THR A 677 -32.22 8.16 30.64
CA THR A 677 -31.24 7.09 30.36
C THR A 677 -30.68 6.52 31.67
N ALA A 678 -30.28 7.37 32.62
CA ALA A 678 -29.79 6.91 33.93
C ALA A 678 -30.85 6.13 34.73
N ALA A 679 -32.11 6.57 34.69
CA ALA A 679 -33.21 5.86 35.34
C ALA A 679 -33.47 4.49 34.67
N ALA A 680 -33.29 4.38 33.35
CA ALA A 680 -33.40 3.12 32.65
C ALA A 680 -32.28 2.14 33.02
N VAL A 681 -31.04 2.61 33.11
CA VAL A 681 -29.91 1.81 33.62
C VAL A 681 -30.19 1.37 35.05
N GLU A 682 -30.56 2.28 35.95
CA GLU A 682 -30.87 1.94 37.35
C GLU A 682 -31.97 0.88 37.49
N ALA A 683 -33.00 0.94 36.65
CA ALA A 683 -34.10 -0.02 36.69
C ALA A 683 -33.75 -1.40 36.09
N CYS A 684 -32.77 -1.46 35.19
CA CYS A 684 -32.52 -2.63 34.34
C CYS A 684 -31.16 -3.31 34.55
N ASP A 685 -30.20 -2.64 35.19
CA ASP A 685 -28.86 -3.14 35.52
C ASP A 685 -28.94 -4.51 36.22
N GLY A 686 -29.69 -4.59 37.33
CA GLY A 686 -29.84 -5.82 38.12
C GLY A 686 -30.56 -7.01 37.47
N LEU A 687 -31.01 -6.92 36.21
CA LEU A 687 -31.80 -7.98 35.56
C LEU A 687 -30.97 -9.21 35.17
N ASP A 688 -29.65 -9.07 35.04
CA ASP A 688 -28.72 -10.18 34.80
C ASP A 688 -28.19 -10.82 36.10
N GLY A 689 -28.56 -10.26 37.26
CA GLY A 689 -28.11 -10.68 38.58
C GLY A 689 -26.85 -9.98 39.09
N VAL A 690 -26.29 -9.03 38.33
CA VAL A 690 -25.16 -8.18 38.67
C VAL A 690 -25.62 -6.72 38.67
N VAL A 691 -25.03 -5.87 39.52
CA VAL A 691 -25.31 -4.43 39.55
C VAL A 691 -23.98 -3.73 39.32
N ASP A 692 -23.70 -3.42 38.05
CA ASP A 692 -22.43 -2.85 37.59
C ASP A 692 -22.64 -1.62 36.68
N GLY A 693 -23.88 -1.13 36.58
CA GLY A 693 -24.27 -0.02 35.72
C GLY A 693 -24.40 -0.40 34.24
N ILE A 694 -24.46 -1.69 33.92
CA ILE A 694 -24.55 -2.20 32.55
C ILE A 694 -25.88 -2.94 32.37
N ILE A 695 -26.64 -2.55 31.36
CA ILE A 695 -27.78 -3.35 30.90
C ILE A 695 -27.23 -4.48 30.02
N ASP A 696 -27.05 -5.68 30.58
CA ASP A 696 -26.52 -6.84 29.85
C ASP A 696 -27.41 -7.25 28.68
N ASP A 697 -28.69 -7.48 28.96
CA ASP A 697 -29.71 -7.80 27.96
C ASP A 697 -30.79 -6.72 27.90
N TYR A 698 -30.63 -5.79 26.97
CA TYR A 698 -31.56 -4.68 26.77
C TYR A 698 -32.99 -5.14 26.42
N ARG A 699 -33.16 -6.37 25.93
CA ARG A 699 -34.47 -6.92 25.57
C ARG A 699 -35.32 -7.24 26.81
N LYS A 700 -34.67 -7.49 27.96
CA LYS A 700 -35.33 -7.71 29.26
C LYS A 700 -35.70 -6.39 29.96
N CYS A 701 -35.13 -5.26 29.55
CA CYS A 701 -35.44 -3.95 30.11
C CYS A 701 -36.82 -3.47 29.64
N LYS A 702 -37.81 -3.43 30.55
CA LYS A 702 -39.22 -3.06 30.25
C LYS A 702 -39.67 -1.74 30.88
N ILE A 703 -38.73 -0.91 31.36
CA ILE A 703 -39.03 0.42 31.90
C ILE A 703 -39.72 1.30 30.85
N SER A 704 -40.72 2.08 31.27
CA SER A 704 -41.24 3.18 30.45
C SER A 704 -40.64 4.53 30.88
N PRO A 705 -40.26 5.44 29.96
CA PRO A 705 -39.84 6.80 30.30
C PRO A 705 -40.88 7.54 31.14
N HIS A 706 -42.15 7.19 30.99
CA HIS A 706 -43.28 7.79 31.71
C HIS A 706 -43.20 7.61 33.24
N GLU A 707 -42.47 6.60 33.71
CA GLU A 707 -42.23 6.38 35.14
C GLU A 707 -41.36 7.48 35.76
N THR A 708 -40.66 8.25 34.93
CA THR A 708 -39.81 9.37 35.38
C THR A 708 -40.53 10.72 35.43
N VAL A 709 -41.77 10.79 34.94
CA VAL A 709 -42.55 12.05 34.86
C VAL A 709 -42.74 12.65 36.25
N GLY A 710 -42.50 13.96 36.36
CA GLY A 710 -42.58 14.70 37.61
C GLY A 710 -41.32 14.63 38.48
N GLN A 711 -40.30 13.85 38.10
CA GLN A 711 -39.00 13.93 38.74
C GLN A 711 -38.33 15.27 38.43
N LYS A 712 -37.60 15.80 39.43
CA LYS A 712 -36.79 17.02 39.30
C LYS A 712 -35.39 16.70 38.79
N VAL A 713 -34.91 17.50 37.85
CA VAL A 713 -33.58 17.38 37.24
C VAL A 713 -32.87 18.71 37.33
N ASP A 714 -31.63 18.69 37.80
CA ASP A 714 -30.76 19.85 37.79
C ASP A 714 -30.10 19.98 36.40
N CYS A 715 -30.45 21.05 35.68
CA CYS A 715 -29.87 21.37 34.37
C CYS A 715 -28.81 22.48 34.49
N GLY A 716 -28.23 22.63 35.67
CA GLY A 716 -27.18 23.58 36.03
C GLY A 716 -27.67 25.00 36.25
N LYS A 717 -28.42 25.56 35.28
CA LYS A 717 -28.94 26.94 35.34
C LYS A 717 -30.29 27.04 36.03
N SER A 718 -31.02 25.93 36.13
CA SER A 718 -32.35 25.86 36.75
C SER A 718 -32.79 24.40 36.95
N GLU A 719 -33.74 24.19 37.86
CA GLU A 719 -34.42 22.90 38.04
C GLU A 719 -35.53 22.73 36.99
N VAL A 720 -35.52 21.61 36.28
CA VAL A 720 -36.53 21.24 35.28
C VAL A 720 -37.24 19.98 35.74
N PHE A 721 -38.55 19.91 35.52
CA PHE A 721 -39.31 18.69 35.76
C PHE A 721 -39.44 17.89 34.47
N ILE A 722 -39.30 16.57 34.56
CA ILE A 722 -39.59 15.69 33.43
C ILE A 722 -41.09 15.75 33.13
N SER A 723 -41.43 16.22 31.92
CA SER A 723 -42.82 16.30 31.45
C SER A 723 -43.24 14.99 30.77
N SER A 724 -44.56 14.77 30.64
CA SER A 724 -45.08 13.64 29.85
C SER A 724 -44.61 13.71 28.40
N GLU A 725 -44.55 14.91 27.82
CA GLU A 725 -44.10 15.10 26.44
C GLU A 725 -42.60 14.77 26.28
N ALA A 726 -41.75 15.05 27.27
CA ALA A 726 -40.36 14.62 27.26
C ALA A 726 -40.24 13.09 27.32
N ALA A 727 -41.08 12.43 28.11
CA ALA A 727 -41.17 10.97 28.16
C ALA A 727 -41.68 10.38 26.82
N ASP A 728 -42.66 11.01 26.17
CA ASP A 728 -43.16 10.62 24.84
C ASP A 728 -42.06 10.70 23.78
N VAL A 729 -41.25 11.77 23.80
CA VAL A 729 -40.10 11.92 22.90
C VAL A 729 -39.10 10.79 23.14
N VAL A 730 -38.69 10.51 24.38
CA VAL A 730 -37.74 9.43 24.66
C VAL A 730 -38.31 8.06 24.27
N GLN A 731 -39.59 7.80 24.53
CA GLN A 731 -40.26 6.57 24.10
C GLN A 731 -40.20 6.41 22.57
N SER A 732 -40.46 7.49 21.82
CA SER A 732 -40.36 7.52 20.36
C SER A 732 -38.93 7.24 19.85
N LEU A 733 -37.90 7.70 20.57
CA LEU A 733 -36.50 7.40 20.24
C LEU A 733 -36.13 5.95 20.52
N TRP A 734 -36.69 5.34 21.57
CA TRP A 734 -36.52 3.92 21.87
C TRP A 734 -37.28 3.01 20.91
N ASP A 735 -38.48 3.41 20.49
CA ASP A 735 -39.33 2.63 19.59
C ASP A 735 -38.88 2.69 18.12
N GLY A 736 -38.16 3.76 17.75
CA GLY A 736 -37.76 4.07 16.38
C GLY A 736 -38.90 4.64 15.52
N PRO A 737 -38.58 5.13 14.31
CA PRO A 737 -39.59 5.72 13.43
C PRO A 737 -40.67 4.71 13.03
N ARG A 738 -41.91 5.20 13.00
CA ARG A 738 -43.09 4.50 12.45
C ARG A 738 -43.68 5.34 11.34
N SER A 739 -44.27 4.70 10.34
CA SER A 739 -45.02 5.41 9.29
C SER A 739 -46.32 6.00 9.85
N ALA A 740 -47.01 6.82 9.05
CA ALA A 740 -48.28 7.44 9.43
C ALA A 740 -49.39 6.44 9.82
N ASN A 741 -49.34 5.19 9.35
CA ASN A 741 -50.27 4.11 9.71
C ASN A 741 -49.76 3.22 10.88
N GLY A 742 -48.63 3.56 11.49
CA GLY A 742 -48.03 2.84 12.61
C GLY A 742 -47.15 1.65 12.23
N GLU A 743 -46.83 1.45 10.95
CA GLU A 743 -45.93 0.38 10.52
C GLU A 743 -44.49 0.68 10.93
N PHE A 744 -43.74 -0.38 11.23
CA PHE A 744 -42.32 -0.30 11.56
C PHE A 744 -41.51 0.23 10.37
N LEU A 745 -40.69 1.25 10.59
CA LEU A 745 -39.75 1.75 9.57
C LEU A 745 -38.31 1.38 9.90
N TRP A 746 -37.86 1.65 11.13
CA TRP A 746 -36.51 1.32 11.58
C TRP A 746 -36.42 1.20 13.11
N TYR A 747 -35.37 0.53 13.60
CA TYR A 747 -35.13 0.31 15.02
C TYR A 747 -34.75 1.61 15.74
N GLY A 748 -35.19 1.74 17.00
CA GLY A 748 -34.78 2.81 17.90
C GLY A 748 -33.62 2.42 18.80
N PHE A 749 -33.17 3.36 19.61
CA PHE A 749 -32.03 3.19 20.53
C PHE A 749 -32.40 2.36 21.75
N THR A 750 -31.44 1.65 22.34
CA THR A 750 -31.72 0.90 23.57
C THR A 750 -31.87 1.85 24.76
N PRO A 751 -32.57 1.46 25.84
CA PRO A 751 -32.78 2.34 26.99
C PRO A 751 -31.49 2.88 27.65
N GLY A 752 -30.38 2.14 27.52
CA GLY A 752 -29.07 2.54 28.05
C GLY A 752 -28.25 3.46 27.13
N SER A 753 -28.67 3.67 25.87
CA SER A 753 -27.95 4.53 24.93
C SER A 753 -28.05 6.02 25.33
N GLN A 754 -26.95 6.75 25.15
CA GLN A 754 -26.94 8.21 25.31
C GLN A 754 -27.63 8.87 24.11
N LEU A 755 -28.79 9.48 24.32
CA LEU A 755 -29.60 10.04 23.24
C LEU A 755 -29.13 11.44 22.78
N THR A 756 -28.30 12.11 23.58
CA THR A 756 -27.91 13.51 23.39
C THR A 756 -27.10 13.77 22.11
N LEU A 757 -26.46 12.74 21.54
CA LEU A 757 -25.70 12.83 20.30
C LEU A 757 -26.61 13.09 19.09
N VAL A 758 -27.67 12.29 18.94
CA VAL A 758 -28.59 12.31 17.78
C VAL A 758 -29.85 13.16 18.04
N ALA A 759 -30.30 13.26 19.29
CA ALA A 759 -31.45 14.06 19.72
C ALA A 759 -30.99 15.36 20.42
N ASN A 760 -30.03 16.06 19.82
CA ASN A 760 -29.40 17.23 20.42
C ASN A 760 -30.35 18.45 20.49
N SER A 761 -30.16 19.30 21.50
CA SER A 761 -30.89 20.55 21.67
C SER A 761 -30.01 21.64 22.29
N GLN A 762 -30.27 22.90 21.89
CA GLN A 762 -29.64 24.08 22.46
C GLN A 762 -30.66 24.88 23.26
N CYS A 763 -30.38 25.10 24.54
CA CYS A 763 -31.32 25.75 25.47
C CYS A 763 -30.78 27.09 25.96
N ASP A 764 -31.67 28.09 26.04
CA ASP A 764 -31.37 29.38 26.65
C ASP A 764 -31.42 29.33 28.20
N SER A 765 -31.31 30.49 28.86
CA SER A 765 -31.34 30.57 30.33
C SER A 765 -32.68 30.15 30.96
N ASP A 766 -33.77 30.16 30.20
CA ASP A 766 -35.11 29.79 30.66
C ASP A 766 -35.48 28.35 30.28
N ASN A 767 -34.49 27.55 29.82
CA ASN A 767 -34.63 26.22 29.23
C ASN A 767 -35.58 26.16 28.02
N LYS A 768 -35.71 27.27 27.29
CA LYS A 768 -36.36 27.22 26.00
C LYS A 768 -35.35 26.66 25.01
N CYS A 769 -35.62 25.44 24.54
CA CYS A 769 -34.69 24.70 23.70
C CYS A 769 -35.08 24.76 22.22
N THR A 770 -34.07 24.71 21.35
CA THR A 770 -34.22 24.49 19.91
C THR A 770 -33.51 23.19 19.55
N ALA A 771 -34.20 22.30 18.82
CA ALA A 771 -33.61 21.05 18.34
C ALA A 771 -32.46 21.34 17.38
N VAL A 772 -31.39 20.55 17.47
CA VAL A 772 -30.22 20.64 16.59
C VAL A 772 -30.11 19.32 15.82
N PRO A 773 -30.15 19.35 14.48
CA PRO A 773 -30.11 18.14 13.68
C PRO A 773 -28.69 17.55 13.65
N PHE A 774 -28.61 16.23 13.55
CA PHE A 774 -27.34 15.52 13.41
C PHE A 774 -26.75 15.74 12.00
N ALA A 775 -25.47 16.13 11.93
CA ALA A 775 -24.87 16.63 10.70
C ALA A 775 -24.82 15.58 9.57
N LEU A 776 -24.39 14.35 9.85
CA LEU A 776 -24.24 13.31 8.81
C LEU A 776 -25.59 12.95 8.16
N ALA A 777 -26.61 12.77 8.99
CA ALA A 777 -27.98 12.52 8.55
C ALA A 777 -28.55 13.71 7.76
N THR A 778 -28.24 14.94 8.19
CA THR A 778 -28.65 16.16 7.49
C THR A 778 -28.05 16.25 6.10
N GLU A 779 -26.77 15.93 5.97
CA GLU A 779 -26.08 15.89 4.68
C GLU A 779 -26.70 14.87 3.73
N TRP A 780 -27.14 13.71 4.23
CA TRP A 780 -27.88 12.73 3.43
C TRP A 780 -29.13 13.35 2.78
N VAL A 781 -29.94 14.04 3.59
CA VAL A 781 -31.16 14.73 3.13
C VAL A 781 -30.82 15.83 2.13
N LYS A 782 -29.85 16.70 2.45
CA LYS A 782 -29.51 17.86 1.62
C LYS A 782 -28.93 17.45 0.27
N PHE A 783 -27.94 16.58 0.26
CA PHE A 783 -27.16 16.30 -0.95
C PHE A 783 -27.69 15.14 -1.80
N PHE A 784 -28.31 14.12 -1.21
CA PHE A 784 -28.81 12.97 -1.97
C PHE A 784 -30.32 13.02 -2.21
N LEU A 785 -31.12 13.40 -1.22
CA LEU A 785 -32.58 13.42 -1.37
C LEU A 785 -33.07 14.71 -2.03
N LYS A 786 -32.81 15.86 -1.39
CA LYS A 786 -33.20 17.19 -1.90
C LYS A 786 -32.28 17.67 -3.02
N LYS A 787 -31.03 17.21 -3.05
CA LYS A 787 -30.01 17.55 -4.05
C LYS A 787 -29.76 19.05 -4.12
N ASP A 788 -29.88 19.71 -2.98
CA ASP A 788 -29.83 21.15 -2.82
C ASP A 788 -28.91 21.47 -1.62
N PRO A 789 -27.69 22.01 -1.88
CA PRO A 789 -26.75 22.35 -0.81
C PRO A 789 -27.27 23.45 0.11
N ASP A 790 -28.25 24.24 -0.32
CA ASP A 790 -28.85 25.34 0.45
C ASP A 790 -30.13 24.92 1.20
N TYR A 791 -30.54 23.65 1.09
CA TYR A 791 -31.77 23.18 1.75
C TYR A 791 -31.71 23.36 3.27
N ASP A 792 -32.67 24.12 3.79
CA ASP A 792 -32.84 24.36 5.22
C ASP A 792 -33.58 23.18 5.86
N ILE A 793 -32.83 22.29 6.51
CA ILE A 793 -33.36 21.13 7.24
C ILE A 793 -34.34 21.54 8.35
N SER A 794 -34.22 22.77 8.88
CA SER A 794 -35.14 23.25 9.91
C SER A 794 -36.56 23.45 9.41
N SER A 795 -36.78 23.44 8.08
CA SER A 795 -38.10 23.50 7.47
C SER A 795 -38.84 22.15 7.41
N ILE A 796 -38.15 21.01 7.65
CA ILE A 796 -38.71 19.65 7.47
C ILE A 796 -39.98 19.41 8.29
N THR A 797 -41.05 18.94 7.66
CA THR A 797 -42.28 18.53 8.35
C THR A 797 -42.32 17.03 8.59
N LEU A 798 -43.30 16.56 9.38
CA LEU A 798 -43.51 15.13 9.59
C LEU A 798 -43.92 14.41 8.29
N ASP A 799 -44.70 15.07 7.42
CA ASP A 799 -45.05 14.52 6.11
C ASP A 799 -43.83 14.46 5.19
N ASP A 800 -43.00 15.52 5.16
CA ASP A 800 -41.72 15.51 4.42
C ASP A 800 -40.83 14.35 4.87
N PHE A 801 -40.79 14.07 6.17
CA PHE A 801 -40.00 12.96 6.71
C PHE A 801 -40.43 11.61 6.12
N TYR A 802 -41.74 11.33 6.06
CA TYR A 802 -42.24 10.07 5.50
C TYR A 802 -41.92 9.93 4.02
N ASP A 803 -42.11 11.01 3.25
CA ASP A 803 -41.79 11.02 1.82
C ASP A 803 -40.28 10.79 1.60
N LEU A 804 -39.44 11.50 2.34
CA LEU A 804 -37.98 11.36 2.27
C LEU A 804 -37.50 9.98 2.73
N PHE A 805 -38.15 9.36 3.73
CA PHE A 805 -37.83 8.00 4.17
C PHE A 805 -38.11 6.99 3.06
N HIS A 806 -39.22 7.14 2.35
CA HIS A 806 -39.56 6.31 1.20
C HIS A 806 -38.60 6.55 0.02
N GLU A 807 -38.34 7.82 -0.34
CA GLU A 807 -37.43 8.19 -1.42
C GLU A 807 -36.00 7.67 -1.18
N SER A 808 -35.49 7.83 0.04
CA SER A 808 -34.16 7.36 0.44
C SER A 808 -33.98 5.87 0.17
N GLN A 809 -34.96 5.06 0.55
CA GLN A 809 -34.94 3.65 0.24
C GLN A 809 -35.06 3.39 -1.25
N HIS A 810 -36.07 3.98 -1.90
CA HIS A 810 -36.37 3.70 -3.28
C HIS A 810 -35.19 4.01 -4.22
N TRP A 811 -34.45 5.09 -3.98
CA TRP A 811 -33.39 5.54 -4.88
C TRP A 811 -32.02 4.91 -4.61
N TYR A 812 -31.71 4.58 -3.35
CA TYR A 812 -30.33 4.26 -2.94
C TYR A 812 -30.10 2.84 -2.44
N GLN A 813 -31.16 2.04 -2.29
CA GLN A 813 -31.07 0.67 -1.79
C GLN A 813 -30.00 -0.18 -2.49
N SER A 814 -29.99 -0.18 -3.83
CA SER A 814 -29.08 -1.02 -4.63
C SER A 814 -27.63 -0.53 -4.67
N ILE A 815 -27.36 0.67 -4.16
CA ILE A 815 -26.03 1.29 -4.19
C ILE A 815 -25.36 1.15 -2.82
N ILE A 816 -25.98 1.70 -1.78
CA ILE A 816 -25.38 1.87 -0.44
C ILE A 816 -26.14 1.13 0.67
N GLY A 817 -27.27 0.49 0.35
CA GLY A 817 -28.12 -0.17 1.35
C GLY A 817 -27.37 -1.20 2.21
N THR A 818 -26.46 -1.99 1.62
CA THR A 818 -25.61 -2.93 2.37
C THR A 818 -26.41 -3.90 3.26
N ASP A 819 -27.57 -4.38 2.80
CA ASP A 819 -28.51 -5.16 3.61
C ASP A 819 -28.92 -6.49 2.97
N ASP A 820 -28.17 -6.97 1.96
CA ASP A 820 -28.44 -8.23 1.29
C ASP A 820 -28.14 -9.40 2.26
N PRO A 821 -29.15 -10.20 2.67
CA PRO A 821 -28.93 -11.33 3.57
C PRO A 821 -28.36 -12.56 2.85
N ASN A 822 -28.26 -12.57 1.52
CA ASN A 822 -27.73 -13.69 0.77
C ASN A 822 -26.19 -13.69 0.77
N LEU A 823 -25.61 -14.30 1.80
CA LEU A 823 -24.16 -14.49 1.93
C LEU A 823 -23.64 -15.80 1.30
N SER A 824 -24.37 -16.39 0.35
CA SER A 824 -23.94 -17.64 -0.29
C SER A 824 -22.62 -17.49 -1.05
N GLY A 825 -22.29 -16.28 -1.52
CA GLY A 825 -20.99 -15.96 -2.10
C GLY A 825 -19.85 -16.10 -1.11
N LEU A 826 -19.99 -15.48 0.08
CA LEU A 826 -19.02 -15.57 1.18
C LEU A 826 -18.82 -17.01 1.64
N LYS A 827 -19.92 -17.76 1.81
CA LYS A 827 -19.85 -19.18 2.16
C LYS A 827 -19.06 -20.01 1.14
N ARG A 828 -19.28 -19.76 -0.16
CA ARG A 828 -18.58 -20.47 -1.25
C ARG A 828 -17.11 -20.09 -1.38
N SER A 829 -16.74 -18.85 -1.10
CA SER A 829 -15.32 -18.43 -1.09
C SER A 829 -14.55 -18.99 0.10
N GLY A 830 -15.26 -19.46 1.14
CA GLY A 830 -14.65 -19.93 2.39
C GLY A 830 -14.37 -18.80 3.37
N GLY A 831 -14.69 -17.55 3.02
CA GLY A 831 -14.43 -16.37 3.84
C GLY A 831 -15.19 -16.40 5.16
N LYS A 832 -14.60 -15.78 6.19
CA LYS A 832 -15.18 -15.68 7.55
C LYS A 832 -15.51 -14.24 7.90
N MET A 833 -16.63 -14.04 8.59
CA MET A 833 -17.06 -12.71 9.03
C MET A 833 -17.41 -12.72 10.50
N ILE A 834 -16.87 -11.75 11.24
CA ILE A 834 -17.25 -11.44 12.62
C ILE A 834 -17.87 -10.05 12.61
N THR A 835 -19.10 -9.94 13.11
CA THR A 835 -19.73 -8.65 13.41
C THR A 835 -19.92 -8.49 14.89
N TRP A 836 -19.54 -7.35 15.46
CA TRP A 836 -19.86 -7.03 16.85
C TRP A 836 -20.52 -5.66 16.95
N HIS A 837 -21.37 -5.44 17.95
CA HIS A 837 -22.08 -4.17 18.13
C HIS A 837 -22.25 -3.86 19.62
N GLY A 838 -21.91 -2.63 20.03
CA GLY A 838 -22.18 -2.15 21.37
C GLY A 838 -23.68 -1.98 21.64
N THR A 839 -24.19 -2.49 22.77
CA THR A 839 -25.65 -2.45 23.02
C THR A 839 -26.16 -1.06 23.42
N VAL A 840 -25.27 -0.15 23.82
CA VAL A 840 -25.60 1.24 24.18
C VAL A 840 -25.05 2.23 23.17
N ASP A 841 -24.88 1.79 21.91
CA ASP A 841 -24.47 2.64 20.80
C ASP A 841 -25.46 3.83 20.66
N PRO A 842 -24.98 5.09 20.79
CA PRO A 842 -25.81 6.28 20.72
C PRO A 842 -26.07 6.76 19.28
N LEU A 843 -25.51 6.09 18.28
CA LEU A 843 -25.54 6.51 16.88
C LEU A 843 -26.26 5.48 16.01
N ILE A 844 -25.86 4.21 16.10
CA ILE A 844 -26.39 3.13 15.27
C ILE A 844 -27.17 2.16 16.16
N PRO A 845 -28.50 2.03 15.97
CA PRO A 845 -29.29 1.06 16.73
C PRO A 845 -28.84 -0.39 16.51
N VAL A 846 -28.43 -1.07 17.59
CA VAL A 846 -28.00 -2.49 17.58
C VAL A 846 -29.04 -3.41 16.92
N GLY A 847 -30.33 -3.12 17.10
CA GLY A 847 -31.43 -3.90 16.52
C GLY A 847 -31.36 -4.03 14.99
N GLY A 848 -30.79 -3.05 14.28
CA GLY A 848 -30.57 -3.17 12.83
C GLY A 848 -29.51 -4.20 12.44
N THR A 849 -28.54 -4.44 13.31
CA THR A 849 -27.51 -5.48 13.12
C THR A 849 -28.05 -6.86 13.48
N SER A 850 -28.76 -6.97 14.61
CA SER A 850 -29.40 -8.22 15.04
C SER A 850 -30.43 -8.69 14.01
N ASP A 851 -31.26 -7.78 13.48
CA ASP A 851 -32.19 -8.07 12.37
C ASP A 851 -31.51 -8.60 11.11
N TYR A 852 -30.40 -7.98 10.70
CA TYR A 852 -29.66 -8.44 9.55
C TYR A 852 -29.14 -9.88 9.77
N TYR A 853 -28.58 -10.17 10.93
CA TYR A 853 -28.12 -11.51 11.28
C TYR A 853 -29.27 -12.53 11.25
N ASP A 854 -30.42 -12.18 11.81
CA ASP A 854 -31.63 -13.03 11.81
C ASP A 854 -32.12 -13.33 10.39
N ARG A 855 -32.08 -12.34 9.49
CA ARG A 855 -32.43 -12.55 8.08
C ARG A 855 -31.45 -13.46 7.35
N VAL A 856 -30.14 -13.38 7.65
CA VAL A 856 -29.15 -14.32 7.11
C VAL A 856 -29.39 -15.73 7.67
N LEU A 857 -29.59 -15.86 8.99
CA LEU A 857 -29.86 -17.13 9.66
C LEU A 857 -31.13 -17.81 9.12
N ALA A 858 -32.17 -17.03 8.82
CA ALA A 858 -33.40 -17.52 8.21
C ALA A 858 -33.19 -18.05 6.78
N MET A 859 -32.19 -17.55 6.06
CA MET A 859 -31.81 -18.05 4.73
C MET A 859 -30.88 -19.26 4.77
N ASP A 860 -29.95 -19.30 5.72
CA ASP A 860 -28.99 -20.39 5.90
C ASP A 860 -28.82 -20.73 7.38
N SER A 861 -29.37 -21.87 7.79
CA SER A 861 -29.24 -22.39 9.16
C SER A 861 -27.80 -22.72 9.58
N LYS A 862 -26.85 -22.73 8.63
CA LYS A 862 -25.41 -22.99 8.85
C LYS A 862 -24.59 -21.69 8.78
N VAL A 863 -25.21 -20.55 9.04
CA VAL A 863 -24.54 -19.24 9.04
C VAL A 863 -23.33 -19.22 9.98
N ASP A 864 -23.39 -19.96 11.09
CA ASP A 864 -22.34 -20.09 12.11
C ASP A 864 -21.01 -20.69 11.60
N GLU A 865 -21.03 -21.38 10.45
CA GLU A 865 -19.84 -21.89 9.76
C GLU A 865 -19.00 -20.76 9.11
N TYR A 866 -19.57 -19.57 8.87
CA TYR A 866 -18.89 -18.50 8.14
C TYR A 866 -19.20 -17.06 8.60
N PHE A 867 -20.29 -16.80 9.33
CA PHE A 867 -20.65 -15.49 9.85
C PHE A 867 -21.16 -15.60 11.29
N ARG A 868 -20.53 -14.87 12.23
CA ARG A 868 -20.94 -14.80 13.64
C ARG A 868 -21.15 -13.34 14.08
N HIS A 869 -22.24 -13.12 14.81
CA HIS A 869 -22.58 -11.83 15.42
C HIS A 869 -22.45 -11.88 16.94
N PHE A 870 -21.96 -10.80 17.54
CA PHE A 870 -21.78 -10.61 18.98
C PHE A 870 -22.34 -9.25 19.40
N GLU A 871 -23.15 -9.24 20.45
CA GLU A 871 -23.56 -8.00 21.11
C GLU A 871 -22.61 -7.77 22.30
N ALA A 872 -22.14 -6.53 22.48
CA ALA A 872 -21.19 -6.17 23.52
C ALA A 872 -21.88 -5.25 24.55
N PRO A 873 -22.38 -5.78 25.68
CA PRO A 873 -23.19 -5.00 26.58
C PRO A 873 -22.45 -3.84 27.23
N GLY A 874 -23.10 -2.68 27.27
CA GLY A 874 -22.54 -1.45 27.85
C GLY A 874 -21.45 -0.79 26.99
N VAL A 875 -21.07 -1.36 25.85
CA VAL A 875 -20.16 -0.71 24.90
C VAL A 875 -20.94 0.29 24.05
N ALA A 876 -20.40 1.50 23.88
CA ALA A 876 -20.98 2.54 23.03
C ALA A 876 -20.52 2.40 21.56
N HIS A 877 -20.61 3.47 20.77
CA HIS A 877 -20.30 3.43 19.34
C HIS A 877 -18.81 3.18 19.07
N CYS A 878 -18.45 1.98 18.63
CA CYS A 878 -17.09 1.51 18.37
C CYS A 878 -16.12 1.46 19.58
N PHE A 879 -16.36 2.27 20.61
CA PHE A 879 -15.59 2.36 21.84
C PHE A 879 -16.35 3.14 22.91
N GLY A 880 -15.81 3.16 24.12
CA GLY A 880 -16.40 3.86 25.25
C GLY A 880 -17.65 3.14 25.78
N GLY A 881 -18.37 3.83 26.65
CA GLY A 881 -19.39 3.23 27.50
C GLY A 881 -18.78 2.46 28.69
N PRO A 882 -19.62 2.02 29.64
CA PRO A 882 -19.17 1.28 30.82
C PRO A 882 -18.77 -0.18 30.54
N GLY A 883 -19.09 -0.71 29.36
CA GLY A 883 -18.95 -2.13 29.02
C GLY A 883 -17.57 -2.58 28.54
N ALA A 884 -17.42 -3.90 28.42
CA ALA A 884 -16.17 -4.55 28.03
C ALA A 884 -15.95 -4.54 26.52
N LEU A 885 -14.89 -3.89 26.05
CA LEU A 885 -14.64 -3.73 24.62
C LEU A 885 -13.95 -4.97 23.99
N PRO A 886 -14.43 -5.52 22.85
CA PRO A 886 -13.84 -6.68 22.16
C PRO A 886 -12.50 -6.40 21.43
N LYS A 887 -11.45 -5.99 22.14
CA LYS A 887 -10.15 -5.60 21.56
C LYS A 887 -9.47 -6.69 20.71
N THR A 888 -9.65 -7.95 21.08
CA THR A 888 -8.99 -9.11 20.43
C THR A 888 -9.78 -9.72 19.27
N ALA A 889 -10.82 -9.03 18.77
CA ALA A 889 -11.69 -9.56 17.72
C ALA A 889 -10.97 -9.84 16.40
N LEU A 890 -9.94 -9.06 16.04
CA LEU A 890 -9.13 -9.32 14.84
C LEU A 890 -8.31 -10.59 14.98
N ASP A 891 -7.60 -10.76 16.10
CA ASP A 891 -6.83 -11.99 16.38
C ASP A 891 -7.73 -13.22 16.38
N THR A 892 -8.96 -13.07 16.89
CA THR A 892 -9.98 -14.12 16.88
C THR A 892 -10.43 -14.47 15.45
N LEU A 893 -10.63 -13.47 14.60
CA LEU A 893 -10.94 -13.67 13.18
C LEU A 893 -9.79 -14.37 12.44
N VAL A 894 -8.54 -13.95 12.68
CA VAL A 894 -7.34 -14.57 12.11
C VAL A 894 -7.30 -16.05 12.46
N ARG A 895 -7.50 -16.41 13.73
CA ARG A 895 -7.55 -17.83 14.15
C ARG A 895 -8.69 -18.60 13.49
N TRP A 896 -9.84 -17.97 13.28
CA TRP A 896 -10.94 -18.65 12.58
C TRP A 896 -10.61 -18.92 11.11
N VAL A 897 -10.02 -17.95 10.41
CA VAL A 897 -9.64 -18.09 9.00
C VAL A 897 -8.50 -19.09 8.82
N GLU A 898 -7.43 -19.00 9.63
CA GLU A 898 -6.20 -19.75 9.42
C GLU A 898 -6.21 -21.13 10.11
N GLU A 899 -6.83 -21.23 11.28
CA GLU A 899 -6.84 -22.46 12.09
C GLU A 899 -8.20 -23.19 12.06
N GLY A 900 -9.23 -22.57 11.48
CA GLY A 900 -10.60 -23.13 11.46
C GLY A 900 -11.31 -23.11 12.82
N VAL A 901 -10.79 -22.33 13.78
CA VAL A 901 -11.35 -22.25 15.15
C VAL A 901 -12.39 -21.15 15.22
N ALA A 902 -13.67 -21.52 15.10
CA ALA A 902 -14.78 -20.57 15.15
C ALA A 902 -15.02 -20.07 16.59
N PRO A 903 -15.23 -18.76 16.82
CA PRO A 903 -15.35 -18.20 18.17
C PRO A 903 -16.76 -18.32 18.76
N ASP A 904 -16.89 -18.99 19.90
CA ASP A 904 -18.16 -19.06 20.63
C ASP A 904 -18.41 -17.81 21.51
N SER A 905 -17.35 -17.06 21.82
CA SER A 905 -17.39 -15.75 22.46
C SER A 905 -16.31 -14.81 21.91
N LEU A 906 -16.48 -13.50 22.15
CA LEU A 906 -15.42 -12.51 22.03
C LEU A 906 -15.04 -11.99 23.41
N LEU A 907 -13.75 -12.03 23.74
CA LEU A 907 -13.26 -11.51 25.02
C LEU A 907 -13.25 -9.97 24.98
N GLY A 908 -14.06 -9.37 25.84
CA GLY A 908 -14.09 -7.94 26.11
C GLY A 908 -13.18 -7.53 27.26
N GLU A 909 -12.67 -6.31 27.22
CA GLU A 909 -11.82 -5.71 28.25
C GLU A 909 -12.43 -4.37 28.74
N MET A 910 -12.50 -4.20 30.07
CA MET A 910 -12.84 -2.95 30.74
C MET A 910 -11.64 -2.46 31.54
N VAL A 911 -11.41 -1.15 31.56
CA VAL A 911 -10.41 -0.53 32.42
C VAL A 911 -11.13 0.45 33.34
N ASP A 912 -11.05 0.21 34.64
CA ASP A 912 -11.56 1.13 35.64
C ASP A 912 -10.71 2.43 35.62
N PRO A 913 -11.32 3.59 35.35
CA PRO A 913 -10.59 4.85 35.23
C PRO A 913 -10.04 5.37 36.58
N GLU A 914 -10.60 4.96 37.72
CA GLU A 914 -10.14 5.38 39.04
C GLU A 914 -9.03 4.46 39.57
N SER A 915 -9.20 3.15 39.42
CA SER A 915 -8.26 2.16 39.96
C SER A 915 -7.19 1.70 38.95
N ASN A 916 -7.37 2.00 37.66
CA ASN A 916 -6.58 1.50 36.54
C ASN A 916 -6.53 -0.05 36.49
N GLN A 917 -7.52 -0.71 37.08
CA GLN A 917 -7.66 -2.16 37.10
C GLN A 917 -8.39 -2.62 35.83
N THR A 918 -7.84 -3.65 35.18
CA THR A 918 -8.46 -4.28 34.01
C THR A 918 -9.34 -5.46 34.44
N THR A 919 -10.57 -5.50 33.95
CA THR A 919 -11.49 -6.63 34.08
C THR A 919 -11.89 -7.14 32.69
N TYR A 920 -12.33 -8.39 32.61
CA TYR A 920 -12.66 -9.06 31.36
C TYR A 920 -14.07 -9.63 31.42
N ARG A 921 -14.78 -9.60 30.29
CA ARG A 921 -16.11 -10.19 30.11
C ARG A 921 -16.18 -10.89 28.76
N ASP A 922 -16.67 -12.13 28.73
CA ASP A 922 -16.93 -12.82 27.47
C ASP A 922 -18.27 -12.37 26.90
N HIS A 923 -18.28 -12.01 25.62
CA HIS A 923 -19.48 -11.72 24.86
C HIS A 923 -19.87 -12.95 24.04
N PRO A 924 -20.94 -13.69 24.40
CA PRO A 924 -21.32 -14.90 23.70
C PRO A 924 -21.85 -14.60 22.29
N ALA A 925 -21.69 -15.56 21.38
CA ALA A 925 -22.26 -15.46 20.05
C ALA A 925 -23.80 -15.36 20.10
N TYR A 926 -24.38 -14.43 19.35
CA TYR A 926 -25.80 -14.07 19.41
C TYR A 926 -26.76 -15.26 19.22
N HIS A 927 -26.43 -16.20 18.33
CA HIS A 927 -27.23 -17.41 18.10
C HIS A 927 -27.32 -18.35 19.32
N LEU A 928 -26.34 -18.29 20.24
CA LEU A 928 -26.36 -19.06 21.48
C LEU A 928 -27.35 -18.44 22.47
N LEU A 929 -27.40 -17.10 22.56
CA LEU A 929 -28.39 -16.38 23.37
C LEU A 929 -29.82 -16.68 22.93
N GLN A 930 -30.08 -16.67 21.61
CA GLN A 930 -31.41 -17.03 21.07
C GLN A 930 -31.82 -18.47 21.37
N ARG A 931 -30.85 -19.39 21.42
CA ARG A 931 -31.13 -20.80 21.73
C ARG A 931 -31.51 -20.96 23.20
N ASP A 932 -30.80 -20.29 24.10
CA ASP A 932 -31.09 -20.34 25.53
C ASP A 932 -32.45 -19.70 25.85
N GLU A 933 -32.79 -18.57 25.21
CA GLU A 933 -34.13 -17.95 25.32
C GLU A 933 -35.25 -18.89 24.89
N LYS A 934 -35.10 -19.59 23.75
CA LYS A 934 -36.11 -20.57 23.30
C LYS A 934 -36.26 -21.73 24.28
N ILE A 935 -35.16 -22.21 24.84
CA ILE A 935 -35.20 -23.27 25.86
C ILE A 935 -35.88 -22.77 27.13
N GLU A 936 -35.61 -21.54 27.58
CA GLU A 936 -36.28 -20.94 28.73
C GLU A 936 -37.79 -20.72 28.49
N GLU A 937 -38.20 -20.27 27.31
CA GLU A 937 -39.61 -20.15 26.94
C GLU A 937 -40.32 -21.51 26.90
N GLU A 938 -39.68 -22.54 26.35
CA GLU A 938 -40.21 -23.91 26.32
C GLU A 938 -40.34 -24.49 27.74
N LEU A 939 -39.31 -24.35 28.58
CA LEU A 939 -39.34 -24.76 29.99
C LEU A 939 -40.35 -23.96 30.81
N GLY A 940 -40.54 -22.67 30.49
CA GLY A 940 -41.56 -21.82 31.10
C GLY A 940 -42.96 -22.32 30.77
N ARG A 941 -43.24 -22.61 29.49
CA ARG A 941 -44.50 -23.22 29.03
C ARG A 941 -44.74 -24.59 29.66
N GLU A 942 -43.71 -25.42 29.79
CA GLU A 942 -43.83 -26.73 30.47
C GLU A 942 -44.09 -26.62 31.98
N ARG A 943 -43.69 -25.52 32.63
CA ARG A 943 -44.01 -25.26 34.04
C ARG A 943 -45.40 -24.65 34.24
N GLU A 944 -45.96 -24.00 33.22
CA GLU A 944 -47.33 -23.47 33.22
C GLU A 944 -48.40 -24.52 32.86
N LEU A 945 -48.01 -25.58 32.14
CA LEU A 945 -48.83 -26.77 31.84
C LEU A 945 -48.84 -27.76 33.02
#